data_AF-A0A956SZC6-F1
#
_entry.id   AF-A0A956SZC6-F1
#
_cell.length_a   1.000
_cell.length_b   1.000
_cell.length_c   1.000
_cell.angle_alpha   90.00
_cell.angle_beta   90.00
_cell.angle_gamma   90.00
#
_symmetry.space_group_name_H-M   'P 1'
#
loop_
_entity.id
_entity.type
_entity.pdbx_description
1 polymer ?
#
loop_
_entity_poly.entity_id
_entity_poly.type
_entity_poly.pdbx_seq_one_letter_code
_entity_poly.pdbx_strand_id
1 'polypeptide(L)'
;VDQFTLGGNFELNAPSAGSVNLNTAVIDIDGSLSVNAGSIDLGSAQITADQGANINSESDLIGTGFSIDTRQDPNNFTDGGDIFMNGSNVDLDMATIRFAQPFSIGGLTINGGPIEITNSMILSESEPVTGFRDEYKASVTITDSSFGNDVSILNSTITGTAVRIQGNNVNLQTTDIDTTVRDSGAVIPVPSSITINANGFLNGPTGNNALHSKRIYLTSSDESVSANIDTSSDGDDPSVPYTSVPTRLTVEAAGGDITITDIAASNALGIDLSRPNGLGSGQPADTDAIIAGGDITLSSQGKIGFGLGDGVTRDLGFESTPGLAEHPIVRTTGVSSNVTISAVGPLLDQNGIRDGLPMPPAPTSGANEVIAGGTVTLNSGSSVGSMTDPFFTGVFEVTANHLIVNADGATTPVNVGGPGFQTVDITIDGGEVKVTDQGAGAALEINPNGAGPDILQIETGFSANNVRVSSSEDLAVFASSDFAGENLILTTTNGGRILNEDPGNTGQPSIILSNTGPSGGSLILGSSGDVGTAQDPFRVQGQNVFLANTTANIFLDLDPFSAGPISIQGVDSVIFSQPLTSPTVTGADLSSVNDLVVRSSDNINVQSLIDSTGGAAFDSTGTVTLSNDVTADNALIFKAADLINADGRIHGGVVGLEIGQDVGSAADPLDLDMTGLVLGSDPTRSYFIRDNGNQDAVLLNSVTVGGVTVAGNQTSTLQVEKNQGNLTVDGSVSSADRLSLQVGGNIVQGASGQLNAPAIVLKSDGSIGDINNDLQLDAQTLALAGQNAYVRDVGNDLELVSDAAVAPSVGAQNELRVRVDEGDLTVSTDLNGGDIALIAGTTLDISAQTAAQDIIINGNITAGGNMVLIAAGDIVGVSGTLSANAIGLGAGGNIGSAVNPLSLSANEFVSNKTNPNVTFVEPPTPVDSVSSVGATVNGQILEEIVTPENGVVVEVVLYPEEEEITGPEFAQDNVDLVEDFLRTLDEDSILDELTDPTGTLLEWYDDGEFLRHKNR
;
A
#
# COMPACT_ATOMS: atom_id res chain seq x y z
N VAL A 1 -68.10 -32.83 44.12
CA VAL A 1 -67.98 -34.17 43.51
C VAL A 1 -66.67 -34.09 42.78
N ASP A 2 -65.67 -34.75 43.33
CA ASP A 2 -64.28 -34.38 43.04
C ASP A 2 -63.72 -35.20 41.87
N GLN A 3 -64.47 -36.21 41.41
CA GLN A 3 -64.13 -37.06 40.28
C GLN A 3 -65.38 -37.42 39.45
N PHE A 4 -65.30 -37.24 38.13
CA PHE A 4 -66.29 -37.66 37.13
C PHE A 4 -65.60 -38.59 36.13
N THR A 5 -66.07 -39.83 36.00
CA THR A 5 -65.65 -40.75 34.94
C THR A 5 -66.88 -41.15 34.14
N LEU A 6 -66.92 -40.78 32.87
CA LEU A 6 -68.12 -40.91 32.02
C LEU A 6 -67.76 -41.53 30.67
N GLY A 7 -68.55 -42.51 30.23
CA GLY A 7 -68.44 -43.05 28.88
C GLY A 7 -69.26 -42.22 27.88
N GLY A 8 -68.63 -41.80 26.77
CA GLY A 8 -69.24 -40.99 25.72
C GLY A 8 -69.18 -39.47 25.96
N ASN A 9 -69.84 -38.68 25.11
CA ASN A 9 -69.77 -37.21 25.17
C ASN A 9 -70.48 -36.64 26.41
N PHE A 10 -69.89 -35.60 27.01
CA PHE A 10 -70.42 -34.90 28.17
C PHE A 10 -70.57 -33.40 27.87
N GLU A 11 -71.77 -32.87 28.09
CA GLU A 11 -72.11 -31.46 27.85
C GLU A 11 -72.64 -30.81 29.14
N LEU A 12 -72.02 -29.71 29.55
CA LEU A 12 -72.40 -28.89 30.69
C LEU A 12 -72.82 -27.50 30.21
N ASN A 13 -74.13 -27.25 30.19
CA ASN A 13 -74.71 -25.97 29.75
C ASN A 13 -75.29 -25.21 30.95
N ALA A 14 -74.67 -24.08 31.29
CA ALA A 14 -75.25 -23.09 32.18
C ALA A 14 -75.98 -22.00 31.36
N PRO A 15 -77.05 -21.39 31.90
CA PRO A 15 -77.67 -20.23 31.26
C PRO A 15 -76.65 -19.07 31.13
N SER A 16 -76.89 -18.13 30.22
CA SER A 16 -75.99 -16.98 29.93
C SER A 16 -75.58 -16.12 31.13
N ALA A 17 -76.35 -16.11 32.21
CA ALA A 17 -76.00 -15.44 33.48
C ALA A 17 -75.40 -16.37 34.55
N GLY A 18 -75.24 -17.65 34.24
CA GLY A 18 -74.72 -18.68 35.13
C GLY A 18 -73.21 -18.87 34.97
N SER A 19 -72.54 -19.13 36.08
CA SER A 19 -71.11 -19.46 36.09
C SER A 19 -70.89 -20.96 36.30
N VAL A 20 -69.85 -21.50 35.68
CA VAL A 20 -69.31 -22.84 35.94
C VAL A 20 -67.97 -22.67 36.66
N ASN A 21 -67.80 -23.32 37.80
CA ASN A 21 -66.52 -23.40 38.50
C ASN A 21 -66.17 -24.87 38.72
N LEU A 22 -65.06 -25.31 38.14
CA LEU A 22 -64.59 -26.69 38.24
C LEU A 22 -63.66 -26.92 39.45
N ASN A 23 -63.12 -25.87 40.04
CA ASN A 23 -62.25 -25.88 41.21
C ASN A 23 -61.14 -26.94 41.12
N THR A 24 -61.24 -28.06 41.85
CA THR A 24 -60.26 -29.17 41.82
C THR A 24 -60.83 -30.45 41.19
N ALA A 25 -61.80 -30.33 40.30
CA ALA A 25 -62.47 -31.49 39.71
C ALA A 25 -61.51 -32.32 38.85
N VAL A 26 -61.59 -33.65 38.98
CA VAL A 26 -60.97 -34.60 38.05
C VAL A 26 -62.06 -35.10 37.10
N ILE A 27 -61.94 -34.81 35.81
CA ILE A 27 -62.91 -35.14 34.77
C ILE A 27 -62.22 -36.07 33.78
N ASP A 28 -62.73 -37.29 33.62
CA ASP A 28 -62.19 -38.32 32.74
C ASP A 28 -63.31 -38.83 31.82
N ILE A 29 -63.21 -38.53 30.53
CA ILE A 29 -64.28 -38.73 29.54
C ILE A 29 -63.72 -39.46 28.32
N ASP A 30 -64.30 -40.63 28.01
CA ASP A 30 -63.93 -41.44 26.84
C ASP A 30 -64.53 -40.90 25.50
N GLY A 31 -64.88 -39.62 25.47
CA GLY A 31 -65.60 -38.90 24.42
C GLY A 31 -65.28 -37.41 24.46
N SER A 32 -66.13 -36.53 23.93
CA SER A 32 -65.87 -35.08 23.96
C SER A 32 -66.44 -34.40 25.21
N LEU A 33 -65.71 -33.40 25.73
CA LEU A 33 -66.20 -32.48 26.76
C LEU A 33 -66.73 -31.21 26.10
N SER A 34 -67.91 -30.74 26.47
CA SER A 34 -68.36 -29.38 26.15
C SER A 34 -68.85 -28.67 27.41
N VAL A 35 -68.34 -27.46 27.66
CA VAL A 35 -68.76 -26.59 28.76
C VAL A 35 -69.18 -25.26 28.15
N ASN A 36 -70.44 -24.87 28.31
CA ASN A 36 -70.96 -23.59 27.84
C ASN A 36 -71.57 -22.83 29.02
N ALA A 37 -71.07 -21.62 29.33
CA ALA A 37 -71.55 -20.81 30.45
C ALA A 37 -71.35 -19.31 30.24
N GLY A 38 -72.01 -18.49 31.07
CA GLY A 38 -71.78 -17.05 31.13
C GLY A 38 -70.36 -16.70 31.60
N SER A 39 -69.82 -17.45 32.58
CA SER A 39 -68.41 -17.35 33.01
C SER A 39 -67.90 -18.73 33.40
N ILE A 40 -66.64 -19.04 33.10
CA ILE A 40 -66.00 -20.33 33.38
C ILE A 40 -64.72 -20.09 34.18
N ASP A 41 -64.64 -20.73 35.34
CA ASP A 41 -63.42 -20.86 36.14
C ASP A 41 -63.01 -22.34 36.18
N LEU A 42 -61.91 -22.67 35.51
CA LEU A 42 -61.35 -24.01 35.47
C LEU A 42 -60.64 -24.40 36.77
N GLY A 43 -60.32 -23.44 37.64
CA GLY A 43 -59.54 -23.66 38.85
C GLY A 43 -58.24 -24.40 38.55
N SER A 44 -57.98 -25.47 39.32
CA SER A 44 -56.92 -26.45 39.11
C SER A 44 -57.46 -27.80 38.66
N ALA A 45 -58.53 -27.81 37.84
CA ALA A 45 -59.17 -29.03 37.38
C ALA A 45 -58.21 -29.88 36.53
N GLN A 46 -58.37 -31.20 36.60
CA GLN A 46 -57.68 -32.15 35.73
C GLN A 46 -58.70 -32.76 34.77
N ILE A 47 -58.62 -32.39 33.51
CA ILE A 47 -59.56 -32.77 32.46
C ILE A 47 -58.85 -33.71 31.50
N THR A 48 -59.47 -34.85 31.25
CA THR A 48 -59.05 -35.82 30.25
C THR A 48 -60.24 -36.10 29.34
N ALA A 49 -60.11 -35.82 28.04
CA ALA A 49 -61.19 -35.99 27.06
C ALA A 49 -60.66 -36.58 25.74
N ASP A 50 -61.03 -37.82 25.44
CA ASP A 50 -60.45 -38.57 24.31
C ASP A 50 -60.83 -37.98 22.95
N GLN A 51 -62.04 -37.42 22.81
CA GLN A 51 -62.52 -36.81 21.57
C GLN A 51 -62.56 -35.27 21.63
N GLY A 52 -61.68 -34.65 22.44
CA GLY A 52 -61.50 -33.21 22.50
C GLY A 52 -62.35 -32.48 23.56
N ALA A 53 -62.08 -31.19 23.72
CA ALA A 53 -62.70 -30.36 24.75
C ALA A 53 -63.12 -29.00 24.17
N ASN A 54 -64.37 -28.60 24.38
CA ASN A 54 -64.90 -27.33 23.91
C ASN A 54 -65.43 -26.50 25.09
N ILE A 55 -64.68 -25.50 25.50
CA ILE A 55 -64.92 -24.65 26.67
C ILE A 55 -65.30 -23.25 26.16
N ASN A 56 -66.58 -22.90 26.24
CA ASN A 56 -67.13 -21.63 25.75
C ASN A 56 -67.70 -20.80 26.90
N SER A 57 -67.01 -19.71 27.21
CA SER A 57 -67.47 -18.67 28.12
C SER A 57 -68.02 -17.48 27.33
N GLU A 58 -69.19 -16.96 27.70
CA GLU A 58 -69.69 -15.69 27.15
C GLU A 58 -68.94 -14.47 27.72
N SER A 59 -68.33 -14.60 28.90
CA SER A 59 -67.53 -13.57 29.59
C SER A 59 -66.13 -14.09 29.92
N ASP A 60 -65.82 -14.35 31.19
CA ASP A 60 -64.45 -14.67 31.61
C ASP A 60 -64.21 -16.18 31.50
N LEU A 61 -63.09 -16.57 30.91
CA LEU A 61 -62.51 -17.91 30.95
C LEU A 61 -61.21 -17.82 31.73
N ILE A 62 -61.25 -18.23 32.99
CA ILE A 62 -60.09 -18.16 33.89
C ILE A 62 -59.67 -19.54 34.37
N GLY A 63 -58.40 -19.71 34.71
CA GLY A 63 -57.91 -20.94 35.33
C GLY A 63 -56.49 -20.82 35.86
N THR A 64 -56.21 -21.47 37.00
CA THR A 64 -54.88 -21.50 37.61
C THR A 64 -54.49 -22.93 37.98
N GLY A 65 -53.46 -23.47 37.33
CA GLY A 65 -52.93 -24.80 37.64
C GLY A 65 -53.78 -25.96 37.12
N PHE A 66 -54.69 -25.71 36.15
CA PHE A 66 -55.49 -26.76 35.54
C PHE A 66 -54.69 -27.53 34.48
N SER A 67 -55.14 -28.74 34.16
CA SER A 67 -54.63 -29.51 33.04
C SER A 67 -55.75 -30.01 32.14
N ILE A 68 -55.56 -29.93 30.82
CA ILE A 68 -56.42 -30.57 29.83
C ILE A 68 -55.53 -31.52 29.03
N ASP A 69 -55.97 -32.77 28.92
CA ASP A 69 -55.25 -33.83 28.21
C ASP A 69 -56.21 -34.55 27.26
N THR A 70 -55.82 -34.74 26.00
CA THR A 70 -56.54 -35.63 25.07
C THR A 70 -55.75 -36.93 24.92
N ARG A 71 -56.33 -38.05 25.37
CA ARG A 71 -55.65 -39.36 25.30
C ARG A 71 -55.71 -39.94 23.90
N GLN A 72 -54.70 -40.74 23.58
CA GLN A 72 -54.71 -41.68 22.46
C GLN A 72 -55.29 -43.03 22.91
N ASP A 73 -56.34 -43.54 22.24
CA ASP A 73 -56.69 -44.96 22.36
C ASP A 73 -55.65 -45.80 21.59
N PRO A 74 -54.85 -46.66 22.25
CA PRO A 74 -53.87 -47.51 21.57
C PRO A 74 -54.48 -48.53 20.59
N ASN A 75 -55.81 -48.72 20.58
CA ASN A 75 -56.52 -49.66 19.71
C ASN A 75 -57.44 -48.99 18.67
N ASN A 76 -57.68 -47.67 18.76
CA ASN A 76 -58.57 -46.93 17.87
C ASN A 76 -57.93 -45.62 17.38
N PHE A 77 -57.36 -45.66 16.18
CA PHE A 77 -56.56 -44.56 15.59
C PHE A 77 -57.41 -43.40 15.00
N THR A 78 -58.70 -43.31 15.32
CA THR A 78 -59.63 -42.28 14.80
C THR A 78 -60.16 -41.31 15.85
N ASP A 79 -59.85 -41.53 17.14
CA ASP A 79 -60.37 -40.73 18.25
C ASP A 79 -59.32 -39.68 18.67
N GLY A 80 -59.53 -38.47 18.16
CA GLY A 80 -58.76 -37.29 18.48
C GLY A 80 -59.54 -36.04 18.18
N GLY A 81 -59.81 -35.23 19.20
CA GLY A 81 -60.58 -34.00 19.04
C GLY A 81 -59.83 -32.74 19.41
N ASP A 82 -60.28 -31.65 18.79
CA ASP A 82 -59.79 -30.30 19.03
C ASP A 82 -60.06 -29.85 20.47
N ILE A 83 -59.15 -29.01 20.98
CA ILE A 83 -59.40 -28.22 22.19
C ILE A 83 -59.78 -26.81 21.73
N PHE A 84 -61.02 -26.42 22.01
CA PHE A 84 -61.51 -25.06 21.80
C PHE A 84 -61.72 -24.39 23.16
N MET A 85 -61.15 -23.20 23.33
CA MET A 85 -61.29 -22.36 24.50
C MET A 85 -61.70 -20.97 24.04
N ASN A 86 -62.95 -20.58 24.28
CA ASN A 86 -63.50 -19.30 23.87
C ASN A 86 -63.92 -18.50 25.11
N GLY A 87 -63.53 -17.22 25.20
CA GLY A 87 -63.96 -16.31 26.26
C GLY A 87 -63.85 -14.86 25.83
N SER A 88 -64.71 -13.96 26.32
CA SER A 88 -64.53 -12.51 26.11
C SER A 88 -63.26 -11.98 26.80
N ASN A 89 -62.83 -12.62 27.89
CA ASN A 89 -61.54 -12.43 28.54
C ASN A 89 -60.95 -13.82 28.85
N VAL A 90 -59.70 -14.07 28.49
CA VAL A 90 -59.02 -15.36 28.72
C VAL A 90 -57.79 -15.10 29.60
N ASP A 91 -57.77 -15.70 30.79
CA ASP A 91 -56.66 -15.58 31.75
C ASP A 91 -56.28 -16.97 32.28
N LEU A 92 -55.17 -17.50 31.77
CA LEU A 92 -54.68 -18.85 32.08
C LEU A 92 -53.30 -18.76 32.75
N ASP A 93 -53.21 -19.20 33.99
CA ASP A 93 -51.96 -19.27 34.73
C ASP A 93 -51.62 -20.72 35.10
N MET A 94 -50.34 -21.09 35.01
CA MET A 94 -49.84 -22.43 35.34
C MET A 94 -50.62 -23.57 34.64
N ALA A 95 -51.20 -23.31 33.46
CA ALA A 95 -51.99 -24.28 32.73
C ALA A 95 -51.10 -25.34 32.08
N THR A 96 -51.54 -26.59 32.05
CA THR A 96 -50.90 -27.65 31.25
C THR A 96 -51.89 -28.21 30.25
N ILE A 97 -51.77 -27.83 28.98
CA ILE A 97 -52.64 -28.30 27.91
C ILE A 97 -51.83 -29.27 27.05
N ARG A 98 -52.22 -30.54 27.03
CA ARG A 98 -51.63 -31.58 26.20
C ARG A 98 -52.64 -32.05 25.18
N PHE A 99 -52.19 -32.18 23.95
CA PHE A 99 -52.99 -32.73 22.87
C PHE A 99 -52.12 -33.64 22.00
N ALA A 100 -52.57 -34.86 21.73
CA ALA A 100 -51.80 -35.87 21.04
C ALA A 100 -52.59 -36.47 19.89
N GLN A 101 -52.10 -36.46 18.63
CA GLN A 101 -52.74 -37.23 17.54
C GLN A 101 -51.78 -37.59 16.38
N PRO A 102 -51.77 -38.86 15.93
CA PRO A 102 -51.03 -39.26 14.75
C PRO A 102 -51.82 -39.18 13.40
N PHE A 103 -53.15 -39.00 13.37
CA PHE A 103 -53.93 -39.16 12.12
C PHE A 103 -55.13 -38.21 11.90
N SER A 104 -55.36 -37.19 12.73
CA SER A 104 -56.50 -36.27 12.58
C SER A 104 -56.10 -34.78 12.67
N ILE A 105 -57.03 -33.88 12.29
CA ILE A 105 -56.90 -32.41 12.19
C ILE A 105 -56.86 -31.74 13.59
N GLY A 106 -56.49 -32.46 14.64
CA GLY A 106 -56.60 -32.02 16.04
C GLY A 106 -55.67 -30.85 16.40
N GLY A 107 -56.23 -29.73 16.86
CA GLY A 107 -55.48 -28.55 17.30
C GLY A 107 -56.00 -27.91 18.59
N LEU A 108 -55.24 -26.95 19.11
CA LEU A 108 -55.67 -26.06 20.17
C LEU A 108 -56.08 -24.71 19.56
N THR A 109 -57.29 -24.26 19.82
CA THR A 109 -57.73 -22.90 19.51
C THR A 109 -58.17 -22.19 20.79
N ILE A 110 -57.43 -21.14 21.16
CA ILE A 110 -57.80 -20.19 22.19
C ILE A 110 -58.23 -18.91 21.49
N ASN A 111 -59.47 -18.49 21.72
CA ASN A 111 -60.01 -17.25 21.15
C ASN A 111 -60.59 -16.39 22.27
N GLY A 112 -60.27 -15.11 22.23
CA GLY A 112 -60.90 -14.17 23.14
C GLY A 112 -60.71 -12.71 22.81
N GLY A 113 -61.17 -11.84 23.71
CA GLY A 113 -60.83 -10.42 23.69
C GLY A 113 -59.39 -10.25 24.17
N PRO A 114 -59.15 -9.77 25.40
CA PRO A 114 -57.83 -9.86 26.03
C PRO A 114 -57.47 -11.33 26.31
N ILE A 115 -56.24 -11.71 26.00
CA ILE A 115 -55.69 -13.04 26.29
C ILE A 115 -54.40 -12.87 27.10
N GLU A 116 -54.39 -13.43 28.31
CA GLU A 116 -53.22 -13.54 29.17
C GLU A 116 -52.95 -15.03 29.45
N ILE A 117 -51.75 -15.50 29.09
CA ILE A 117 -51.28 -16.86 29.37
C ILE A 117 -49.94 -16.73 30.08
N THR A 118 -49.85 -17.22 31.30
CA THR A 118 -48.65 -17.09 32.11
C THR A 118 -48.22 -18.43 32.71
N ASN A 119 -46.91 -18.66 32.82
CA ASN A 119 -46.34 -19.85 33.46
C ASN A 119 -46.88 -21.20 32.93
N SER A 120 -47.32 -21.23 31.67
CA SER A 120 -48.14 -22.32 31.14
C SER A 120 -47.36 -23.18 30.15
N MET A 121 -47.76 -24.45 30.04
CA MET A 121 -47.22 -25.42 29.08
C MET A 121 -48.34 -25.84 28.13
N ILE A 122 -48.19 -25.49 26.86
CA ILE A 122 -49.05 -25.92 25.76
C ILE A 122 -48.21 -26.89 24.92
N LEU A 123 -48.51 -28.18 25.03
CA LEU A 123 -47.67 -29.23 24.49
C LEU A 123 -48.43 -30.09 23.48
N SER A 124 -47.93 -30.11 22.25
CA SER A 124 -48.28 -31.13 21.26
C SER A 124 -47.45 -32.39 21.50
N GLU A 125 -48.09 -33.52 21.80
CA GLU A 125 -47.42 -34.81 21.97
C GLU A 125 -47.63 -35.69 20.73
N SER A 126 -46.56 -36.06 20.01
CA SER A 126 -46.62 -37.12 19.00
C SER A 126 -45.51 -38.15 19.24
N GLU A 127 -45.90 -39.38 19.59
CA GLU A 127 -45.01 -40.54 19.49
C GLU A 127 -44.99 -40.99 18.01
N PRO A 128 -43.81 -41.07 17.35
CA PRO A 128 -43.75 -41.51 15.96
C PRO A 128 -44.17 -42.98 15.84
N VAL A 129 -45.29 -43.24 15.18
CA VAL A 129 -45.70 -44.61 14.83
C VAL A 129 -44.95 -45.04 13.57
N THR A 130 -43.94 -45.89 13.74
CA THR A 130 -43.16 -46.47 12.62
C THR A 130 -44.06 -47.03 11.51
N GLY A 131 -43.96 -46.49 10.29
CA GLY A 131 -44.60 -47.02 9.10
C GLY A 131 -45.79 -46.23 8.55
N PHE A 132 -46.20 -45.14 9.19
CA PHE A 132 -47.24 -44.25 8.66
C PHE A 132 -46.65 -42.94 8.08
N ARG A 133 -47.10 -42.59 6.88
CA ARG A 133 -46.72 -41.38 6.15
C ARG A 133 -47.87 -40.37 6.16
N ASP A 134 -47.49 -39.12 6.42
CA ASP A 134 -48.06 -37.86 5.93
C ASP A 134 -49.40 -37.36 6.56
N GLU A 135 -49.38 -36.10 7.06
CA GLU A 135 -50.49 -35.25 7.58
C GLU A 135 -50.67 -35.07 9.11
N TYR A 136 -49.59 -34.97 9.89
CA TYR A 136 -49.67 -34.55 11.29
C TYR A 136 -49.90 -33.02 11.39
N LYS A 137 -51.08 -32.57 11.82
CA LYS A 137 -51.37 -31.15 12.13
C LYS A 137 -51.72 -31.02 13.61
N ALA A 138 -50.74 -30.64 14.41
CA ALA A 138 -50.93 -30.22 15.80
C ALA A 138 -50.82 -28.68 15.86
N SER A 139 -51.82 -27.98 15.35
CA SER A 139 -51.79 -26.52 15.25
C SER A 139 -52.25 -25.87 16.55
N VAL A 140 -51.50 -24.87 17.02
CA VAL A 140 -51.90 -23.98 18.12
C VAL A 140 -52.31 -22.64 17.53
N THR A 141 -53.54 -22.21 17.78
CA THR A 141 -54.05 -20.88 17.39
C THR A 141 -54.47 -20.12 18.64
N ILE A 142 -53.85 -18.98 18.90
CA ILE A 142 -54.21 -18.06 19.99
C ILE A 142 -54.56 -16.73 19.34
N THR A 143 -55.83 -16.33 19.37
CA THR A 143 -56.28 -15.22 18.53
C THR A 143 -57.28 -14.31 19.25
N ASP A 144 -57.04 -13.02 19.18
CA ASP A 144 -58.10 -12.01 19.18
C ASP A 144 -58.51 -11.73 17.73
N SER A 145 -59.64 -12.29 17.32
CA SER A 145 -60.17 -12.12 15.97
C SER A 145 -60.50 -10.65 15.60
N SER A 146 -60.63 -9.76 16.59
CA SER A 146 -60.91 -8.34 16.39
C SER A 146 -59.65 -7.48 16.20
N PHE A 147 -58.47 -8.01 16.54
CA PHE A 147 -57.22 -7.26 16.65
C PHE A 147 -57.34 -5.98 17.50
N GLY A 148 -58.31 -5.92 18.41
CA GLY A 148 -58.60 -4.77 19.26
C GLY A 148 -57.98 -4.87 20.65
N ASN A 149 -57.53 -6.06 21.05
CA ASN A 149 -57.05 -6.38 22.39
C ASN A 149 -55.68 -7.05 22.34
N ASP A 150 -54.95 -6.92 23.43
CA ASP A 150 -53.59 -7.45 23.54
C ASP A 150 -53.59 -8.95 23.83
N VAL A 151 -52.58 -9.64 23.30
CA VAL A 151 -52.26 -11.04 23.60
C VAL A 151 -50.91 -11.08 24.31
N SER A 152 -50.91 -11.51 25.56
CA SER A 152 -49.72 -11.62 26.39
C SER A 152 -49.50 -13.08 26.78
N ILE A 153 -48.39 -13.66 26.34
CA ILE A 153 -47.96 -15.02 26.68
C ILE A 153 -46.59 -14.92 27.32
N LEU A 154 -46.50 -15.15 28.63
CA LEU A 154 -45.28 -14.93 29.40
C LEU A 154 -44.84 -16.20 30.10
N ASN A 155 -43.52 -16.40 30.19
CA ASN A 155 -42.90 -17.52 30.90
C ASN A 155 -43.56 -18.88 30.57
N SER A 156 -43.87 -19.09 29.29
CA SER A 156 -44.65 -20.24 28.84
C SER A 156 -43.89 -21.00 27.76
N THR A 157 -44.29 -22.25 27.54
CA THR A 157 -43.76 -23.08 26.45
C THR A 157 -44.90 -23.51 25.56
N ILE A 158 -44.76 -23.30 24.25
CA ILE A 158 -45.72 -23.72 23.24
C ILE A 158 -45.01 -24.65 22.27
N THR A 159 -45.53 -25.87 22.10
CA THR A 159 -45.10 -26.78 21.05
C THR A 159 -46.23 -27.14 20.10
N GLY A 160 -45.93 -27.24 18.80
CA GLY A 160 -46.92 -27.63 17.78
C GLY A 160 -46.34 -27.62 16.37
N THR A 161 -46.99 -28.26 15.40
CA THR A 161 -46.49 -28.27 14.01
C THR A 161 -46.73 -26.95 13.29
N ALA A 162 -47.67 -26.14 13.77
CA ALA A 162 -47.93 -24.79 13.31
C ALA A 162 -48.47 -23.94 14.46
N VAL A 163 -47.87 -22.79 14.74
CA VAL A 163 -48.31 -21.88 15.80
C VAL A 163 -48.75 -20.56 15.19
N ARG A 164 -49.98 -20.13 15.49
CA ARG A 164 -50.54 -18.85 15.05
C ARG A 164 -50.96 -18.02 16.25
N ILE A 165 -50.42 -16.81 16.37
CA ILE A 165 -50.76 -15.86 17.44
C ILE A 165 -51.22 -14.55 16.80
N GLN A 166 -52.35 -14.00 17.25
CA GLN A 166 -52.90 -12.76 16.70
C GLN A 166 -53.51 -11.86 17.77
N GLY A 167 -53.17 -10.57 17.75
CA GLY A 167 -53.70 -9.57 18.69
C GLY A 167 -53.44 -8.13 18.23
N ASN A 168 -53.81 -7.17 19.07
CA ASN A 168 -53.42 -5.77 18.92
C ASN A 168 -51.91 -5.62 19.20
N ASN A 169 -51.49 -5.67 20.47
CA ASN A 169 -50.10 -5.94 20.82
C ASN A 169 -49.92 -7.43 21.10
N VAL A 170 -48.78 -7.99 20.69
CA VAL A 170 -48.40 -9.37 21.03
C VAL A 170 -47.13 -9.35 21.86
N ASN A 171 -47.19 -9.88 23.07
CA ASN A 171 -46.05 -9.97 23.98
C ASN A 171 -45.76 -11.44 24.31
N LEU A 172 -44.56 -11.90 23.93
CA LEU A 172 -44.05 -13.26 24.09
C LEU A 172 -42.77 -13.30 24.94
N GLN A 173 -42.53 -12.27 25.74
CA GLN A 173 -41.35 -12.20 26.58
C GLN A 173 -41.23 -13.46 27.44
N THR A 174 -40.03 -14.03 27.50
CA THR A 174 -39.72 -15.26 28.23
C THR A 174 -40.52 -16.49 27.81
N THR A 175 -41.12 -16.49 26.62
CA THR A 175 -41.90 -17.62 26.10
C THR A 175 -41.12 -18.33 24.99
N ASP A 176 -41.04 -19.65 25.08
CA ASP A 176 -40.48 -20.51 24.03
C ASP A 176 -41.59 -21.03 23.11
N ILE A 177 -41.39 -20.91 21.81
CA ILE A 177 -42.29 -21.47 20.81
C ILE A 177 -41.47 -22.37 19.88
N ASP A 178 -41.75 -23.67 19.96
CA ASP A 178 -41.01 -24.69 19.23
C ASP A 178 -41.96 -25.50 18.32
N THR A 179 -41.65 -25.48 17.03
CA THR A 179 -42.36 -26.26 16.01
C THR A 179 -41.50 -27.33 15.34
N THR A 180 -40.28 -27.53 15.81
CA THR A 180 -39.31 -28.49 15.28
C THR A 180 -39.35 -29.84 15.97
N VAL A 181 -40.21 -30.01 16.99
CA VAL A 181 -40.49 -31.29 17.68
C VAL A 181 -40.70 -32.45 16.67
N ARG A 182 -39.58 -33.14 16.39
CA ARG A 182 -39.40 -34.44 15.71
C ARG A 182 -39.78 -34.52 14.23
N ASP A 183 -38.97 -33.87 13.40
CA ASP A 183 -38.93 -34.10 11.96
C ASP A 183 -38.11 -35.37 11.63
N SER A 184 -38.68 -36.57 11.82
CA SER A 184 -37.97 -37.84 11.59
C SER A 184 -37.84 -38.17 10.09
N GLY A 185 -37.01 -37.41 9.37
CA GLY A 185 -36.42 -37.79 8.08
C GLY A 185 -37.37 -38.12 6.91
N ALA A 186 -38.65 -37.74 6.97
CA ALA A 186 -39.62 -37.96 5.91
C ALA A 186 -40.14 -36.62 5.35
N VAL A 187 -40.25 -36.53 4.03
CA VAL A 187 -40.70 -35.34 3.29
C VAL A 187 -42.12 -34.94 3.73
N ILE A 188 -42.24 -33.90 4.57
CA ILE A 188 -43.53 -33.32 4.97
C ILE A 188 -44.10 -32.45 3.81
N PRO A 189 -45.39 -32.58 3.43
CA PRO A 189 -46.00 -31.75 2.39
C PRO A 189 -46.31 -30.29 2.79
N VAL A 190 -46.26 -29.94 4.09
CA VAL A 190 -46.37 -28.56 4.60
C VAL A 190 -45.31 -28.36 5.70
N PRO A 191 -44.31 -27.49 5.50
CA PRO A 191 -43.26 -27.27 6.51
C PRO A 191 -43.80 -26.59 7.76
N SER A 192 -43.19 -26.88 8.92
CA SER A 192 -43.52 -26.24 10.19
C SER A 192 -43.42 -24.72 10.11
N SER A 193 -44.34 -24.02 10.79
CA SER A 193 -44.46 -22.58 10.69
C SER A 193 -44.91 -21.92 12.00
N ILE A 194 -44.30 -20.78 12.32
CA ILE A 194 -44.78 -19.83 13.32
C ILE A 194 -45.31 -18.61 12.57
N THR A 195 -46.51 -18.15 12.90
CA THR A 195 -47.13 -16.94 12.35
C THR A 195 -47.63 -16.06 13.49
N ILE A 196 -47.08 -14.87 13.61
CA ILE A 196 -47.49 -13.90 14.63
C ILE A 196 -47.90 -12.61 13.93
N ASN A 197 -49.15 -12.19 14.15
CA ASN A 197 -49.68 -10.96 13.58
C ASN A 197 -50.14 -10.02 14.69
N ALA A 198 -49.57 -8.83 14.73
CA ALA A 198 -49.93 -7.74 15.62
C ALA A 198 -50.44 -6.54 14.79
N ASN A 199 -51.34 -5.74 15.36
CA ASN A 199 -51.58 -4.40 14.82
C ASN A 199 -50.53 -3.40 15.33
N GLY A 200 -50.30 -3.39 16.65
CA GLY A 200 -49.26 -2.62 17.34
C GLY A 200 -47.96 -3.42 17.54
N PHE A 201 -47.31 -3.26 18.69
CA PHE A 201 -46.02 -3.91 18.98
C PHE A 201 -46.07 -5.43 18.96
N LEU A 202 -45.06 -6.02 18.34
CA LEU A 202 -44.72 -7.44 18.49
C LEU A 202 -43.42 -7.55 19.28
N ASN A 203 -43.55 -7.85 20.57
CA ASN A 203 -42.43 -8.19 21.45
C ASN A 203 -42.32 -9.71 21.55
N GLY A 204 -41.47 -10.29 20.72
CA GLY A 204 -41.18 -11.71 20.70
C GLY A 204 -40.40 -12.21 21.92
N PRO A 205 -39.94 -13.47 21.87
CA PRO A 205 -39.11 -14.06 22.92
C PRO A 205 -37.83 -13.27 23.18
N THR A 206 -37.36 -13.31 24.43
CA THR A 206 -36.16 -12.60 24.90
C THR A 206 -35.28 -13.51 25.78
N GLY A 207 -34.02 -13.11 25.97
CA GLY A 207 -33.04 -13.88 26.73
C GLY A 207 -32.64 -15.14 25.99
N ASN A 208 -32.73 -16.30 26.64
CA ASN A 208 -32.44 -17.60 26.02
C ASN A 208 -33.67 -18.24 25.37
N ASN A 209 -34.82 -17.55 25.36
CA ASN A 209 -36.04 -18.06 24.76
C ASN A 209 -36.14 -17.62 23.30
N ALA A 210 -36.74 -18.43 22.45
CA ALA A 210 -36.77 -18.19 21.01
C ALA A 210 -38.00 -18.76 20.29
N LEU A 211 -38.17 -18.28 19.06
CA LEU A 211 -39.01 -18.91 18.05
C LEU A 211 -38.16 -19.94 17.26
N HIS A 212 -38.53 -21.22 17.35
CA HIS A 212 -37.83 -22.31 16.68
C HIS A 212 -38.76 -22.97 15.65
N SER A 213 -38.48 -22.74 14.36
CA SER A 213 -39.31 -23.22 13.25
C SER A 213 -38.56 -23.19 11.93
N LYS A 214 -38.96 -24.04 10.97
CA LYS A 214 -38.46 -23.95 9.59
C LYS A 214 -38.93 -22.68 8.88
N ARG A 215 -40.10 -22.15 9.26
CA ARG A 215 -40.66 -20.89 8.72
C ARG A 215 -41.17 -19.99 9.83
N ILE A 216 -40.79 -18.73 9.82
CA ILE A 216 -41.22 -17.73 10.80
C ILE A 216 -41.78 -16.52 10.04
N TYR A 217 -43.05 -16.19 10.31
CA TYR A 217 -43.74 -15.02 9.76
C TYR A 217 -44.14 -14.08 10.90
N LEU A 218 -43.59 -12.87 10.90
CA LEU A 218 -43.86 -11.85 11.90
C LEU A 218 -44.40 -10.60 11.22
N THR A 219 -45.58 -10.13 11.63
CA THR A 219 -46.18 -8.92 11.05
C THR A 219 -46.66 -7.97 12.14
N SER A 220 -46.35 -6.68 11.98
CA SER A 220 -46.92 -5.55 12.71
C SER A 220 -47.38 -4.48 11.71
N SER A 221 -48.64 -4.07 11.78
CA SER A 221 -49.20 -3.10 10.82
C SER A 221 -48.85 -1.64 11.13
N ASP A 222 -48.55 -1.29 12.38
CA ASP A 222 -48.37 0.11 12.80
C ASP A 222 -47.06 0.39 13.55
N GLU A 223 -46.42 -0.62 14.15
CA GLU A 223 -45.29 -0.40 15.09
C GLU A 223 -44.11 -1.37 14.82
N SER A 224 -43.28 -1.64 15.84
CA SER A 224 -42.02 -2.38 15.73
C SER A 224 -42.18 -3.88 15.99
N VAL A 225 -41.28 -4.67 15.39
CA VAL A 225 -41.12 -6.11 15.62
C VAL A 225 -39.76 -6.38 16.25
N SER A 226 -39.73 -7.08 17.39
CA SER A 226 -38.49 -7.61 17.97
C SER A 226 -38.67 -9.07 18.33
N ALA A 227 -37.72 -9.95 18.00
CA ALA A 227 -37.79 -11.35 18.40
C ALA A 227 -36.42 -12.03 18.43
N ASN A 228 -36.23 -12.91 19.41
CA ASN A 228 -35.21 -13.94 19.34
C ASN A 228 -35.72 -15.14 18.53
N ILE A 229 -34.88 -15.64 17.63
CA ILE A 229 -35.12 -16.89 16.88
C ILE A 229 -34.00 -17.88 17.18
N ASP A 230 -34.25 -19.16 16.97
CA ASP A 230 -33.22 -20.21 17.09
C ASP A 230 -33.16 -20.99 15.77
N THR A 231 -32.01 -20.86 15.09
CA THR A 231 -31.72 -21.56 13.83
C THR A 231 -30.87 -22.82 14.00
N SER A 232 -30.63 -23.27 15.23
CA SER A 232 -29.93 -24.52 15.49
C SER A 232 -30.72 -25.71 14.93
N SER A 233 -30.02 -26.67 14.31
CA SER A 233 -30.64 -27.93 13.92
C SER A 233 -30.49 -28.96 15.03
N ASP A 234 -31.46 -29.87 15.14
CA ASP A 234 -31.30 -31.14 15.85
C ASP A 234 -30.30 -32.05 15.11
N GLY A 235 -29.01 -31.67 15.08
CA GLY A 235 -27.90 -32.60 14.88
C GLY A 235 -27.52 -33.01 13.45
N ASP A 236 -27.28 -32.07 12.54
CA ASP A 236 -26.61 -32.38 11.25
C ASP A 236 -25.22 -31.73 11.11
N ASP A 237 -24.35 -32.45 10.40
CA ASP A 237 -22.91 -32.20 10.19
C ASP A 237 -22.65 -30.87 9.44
N PRO A 238 -21.88 -29.92 10.01
CA PRO A 238 -21.57 -28.62 9.39
C PRO A 238 -20.67 -28.70 8.15
N SER A 239 -20.20 -29.89 7.74
CA SER A 239 -19.29 -30.08 6.60
C SER A 239 -19.95 -30.37 5.26
N VAL A 240 -21.29 -30.46 5.17
CA VAL A 240 -22.00 -30.81 3.93
C VAL A 240 -22.64 -29.59 3.27
N PRO A 241 -22.37 -29.29 1.98
CA PRO A 241 -23.09 -28.24 1.25
C PRO A 241 -24.54 -28.67 1.00
N TYR A 242 -25.50 -27.83 1.41
CA TYR A 242 -26.88 -27.76 0.89
C TYR A 242 -27.87 -28.92 1.15
N THR A 243 -27.75 -29.73 2.21
CA THR A 243 -28.80 -30.75 2.53
C THR A 243 -29.67 -30.46 3.75
N SER A 244 -29.36 -29.44 4.56
CA SER A 244 -30.15 -29.05 5.72
C SER A 244 -30.85 -27.70 5.47
N VAL A 245 -32.16 -27.63 5.78
CA VAL A 245 -33.03 -26.49 5.42
C VAL A 245 -32.85 -25.35 6.45
N PRO A 246 -32.27 -24.19 6.09
CA PRO A 246 -32.16 -23.03 6.99
C PRO A 246 -33.53 -22.48 7.40
N THR A 247 -33.58 -21.66 8.47
CA THR A 247 -34.83 -21.05 8.94
C THR A 247 -35.24 -19.92 8.00
N ARG A 248 -36.37 -20.10 7.32
CA ARG A 248 -36.92 -19.08 6.43
C ARG A 248 -37.64 -18.01 7.24
N LEU A 249 -37.21 -16.77 7.10
CA LEU A 249 -37.73 -15.63 7.86
C LEU A 249 -38.46 -14.64 6.96
N THR A 250 -39.64 -14.21 7.38
CA THR A 250 -40.39 -13.11 6.77
C THR A 250 -40.90 -12.16 7.85
N VAL A 251 -40.55 -10.87 7.74
CA VAL A 251 -40.90 -9.86 8.75
C VAL A 251 -41.42 -8.57 8.10
N GLU A 252 -42.56 -8.09 8.57
CA GLU A 252 -43.14 -6.81 8.17
C GLU A 252 -43.42 -5.96 9.42
N ALA A 253 -42.90 -4.74 9.43
CA ALA A 253 -43.15 -3.73 10.47
C ALA A 253 -43.44 -2.39 9.80
N ALA A 254 -44.66 -2.20 9.30
CA ALA A 254 -44.97 -1.12 8.35
C ALA A 254 -44.75 0.30 8.90
N GLY A 255 -44.81 0.49 10.23
CA GLY A 255 -44.63 1.78 10.90
C GLY A 255 -43.45 1.89 11.86
N GLY A 256 -42.66 0.82 12.07
CA GLY A 256 -41.62 0.76 13.10
C GLY A 256 -40.36 0.01 12.71
N ASP A 257 -39.54 -0.27 13.71
CA ASP A 257 -38.23 -0.92 13.58
C ASP A 257 -38.36 -2.45 13.59
N ILE A 258 -37.39 -3.14 12.99
CA ILE A 258 -37.24 -4.60 13.07
C ILE A 258 -35.95 -4.93 13.79
N THR A 259 -36.00 -5.77 14.82
CA THR A 259 -34.82 -6.32 15.50
C THR A 259 -34.94 -7.83 15.68
N ILE A 260 -34.17 -8.59 14.90
CA ILE A 260 -34.14 -10.06 14.97
C ILE A 260 -32.76 -10.51 15.41
N THR A 261 -32.72 -11.33 16.46
CA THR A 261 -31.49 -11.95 16.96
C THR A 261 -31.64 -13.47 16.90
N ASP A 262 -30.81 -14.11 16.09
CA ASP A 262 -30.65 -15.56 16.12
C ASP A 262 -29.67 -15.94 17.24
N ILE A 263 -30.21 -16.61 18.25
CA ILE A 263 -29.49 -16.99 19.48
C ILE A 263 -28.86 -18.39 19.40
N ALA A 264 -28.92 -19.03 18.25
CA ALA A 264 -28.34 -20.35 18.05
C ALA A 264 -26.81 -20.36 18.27
N ALA A 265 -26.23 -21.53 18.56
CA ALA A 265 -24.78 -21.67 18.71
C ALA A 265 -24.04 -21.46 17.37
N SER A 266 -22.72 -21.20 17.42
CA SER A 266 -21.87 -20.79 16.29
C SER A 266 -21.75 -21.79 15.10
N ASN A 267 -22.44 -22.93 15.15
CA ASN A 267 -22.51 -23.94 14.10
C ASN A 267 -23.92 -24.07 13.49
N ALA A 268 -24.80 -23.10 13.74
CA ALA A 268 -26.17 -23.09 13.24
C ALA A 268 -26.24 -22.88 11.72
N LEU A 269 -27.31 -23.41 11.12
CA LEU A 269 -27.55 -23.31 9.67
C LEU A 269 -27.87 -21.88 9.22
N GLY A 270 -28.26 -21.01 10.15
CA GLY A 270 -28.48 -19.59 9.90
C GLY A 270 -29.86 -19.24 9.35
N ILE A 271 -29.98 -17.98 8.91
CA ILE A 271 -31.23 -17.38 8.42
C ILE A 271 -31.28 -17.46 6.89
N ASP A 272 -32.43 -17.84 6.34
CA ASP A 272 -32.73 -17.74 4.91
C ASP A 272 -33.77 -16.65 4.64
N LEU A 273 -33.34 -15.59 3.97
CA LEU A 273 -34.16 -14.49 3.50
C LEU A 273 -34.52 -14.75 2.04
N SER A 274 -35.52 -15.61 1.85
CA SER A 274 -36.01 -15.97 0.52
C SER A 274 -37.40 -15.41 0.24
N ARG A 275 -37.59 -14.77 -0.93
CA ARG A 275 -38.86 -14.11 -1.33
C ARG A 275 -40.06 -15.06 -1.19
N PRO A 276 -41.10 -14.74 -0.41
CA PRO A 276 -42.11 -15.69 0.11
C PRO A 276 -42.83 -16.63 -0.87
N ASN A 277 -42.79 -16.41 -2.19
CA ASN A 277 -43.71 -17.04 -3.15
C ASN A 277 -43.02 -17.74 -4.34
N GLY A 278 -42.67 -19.02 -4.18
CA GLY A 278 -42.51 -19.96 -5.30
C GLY A 278 -43.86 -20.52 -5.79
N LEU A 279 -43.96 -20.81 -7.09
CA LEU A 279 -45.14 -21.27 -7.83
C LEU A 279 -46.13 -22.15 -7.03
N GLY A 280 -47.36 -21.66 -6.83
CA GLY A 280 -48.49 -22.43 -6.31
C GLY A 280 -49.49 -21.66 -5.44
N SER A 281 -49.12 -20.48 -4.92
CA SER A 281 -49.90 -19.73 -3.91
C SER A 281 -50.99 -18.79 -4.46
N GLY A 282 -51.04 -18.54 -5.77
CA GLY A 282 -52.03 -17.63 -6.38
C GLY A 282 -51.92 -16.15 -5.95
N GLN A 283 -50.85 -15.78 -5.24
CA GLN A 283 -50.48 -14.41 -4.87
C GLN A 283 -49.32 -13.93 -5.77
N PRO A 284 -49.21 -12.62 -6.07
CA PRO A 284 -48.13 -12.08 -6.90
C PRO A 284 -46.73 -12.40 -6.33
N ALA A 285 -45.74 -12.51 -7.22
CA ALA A 285 -44.33 -12.83 -6.91
C ALA A 285 -43.53 -11.64 -6.32
N ASP A 286 -44.25 -10.70 -5.68
CA ASP A 286 -43.87 -9.28 -5.56
C ASP A 286 -43.86 -8.84 -4.09
N THR A 287 -43.15 -9.57 -3.22
CA THR A 287 -43.09 -9.23 -1.77
C THR A 287 -41.68 -9.37 -1.21
N ASP A 288 -41.26 -8.34 -0.48
CA ASP A 288 -39.97 -8.25 0.21
C ASP A 288 -39.94 -9.31 1.34
N ALA A 289 -38.78 -9.91 1.65
CA ALA A 289 -38.68 -10.84 2.77
C ALA A 289 -38.71 -10.09 4.11
N ILE A 290 -38.10 -8.90 4.15
CA ILE A 290 -38.11 -8.02 5.31
C ILE A 290 -38.43 -6.60 4.86
N ILE A 291 -39.47 -5.99 5.45
CA ILE A 291 -39.85 -4.60 5.19
C ILE A 291 -40.18 -3.85 6.48
N ALA A 292 -39.56 -2.68 6.65
CA ALA A 292 -39.75 -1.82 7.82
C ALA A 292 -40.09 -0.36 7.47
N GLY A 293 -40.85 0.31 8.33
CA GLY A 293 -40.98 1.78 8.36
C GLY A 293 -39.71 2.46 8.89
N GLY A 294 -39.10 1.85 9.90
CA GLY A 294 -37.90 2.32 10.62
C GLY A 294 -36.63 1.54 10.29
N ASP A 295 -35.74 1.40 11.28
CA ASP A 295 -34.45 0.73 11.17
C ASP A 295 -34.61 -0.81 11.17
N ILE A 296 -33.71 -1.52 10.49
CA ILE A 296 -33.66 -2.99 10.48
C ILE A 296 -32.33 -3.44 11.09
N THR A 297 -32.39 -4.30 12.11
CA THR A 297 -31.23 -4.98 12.70
C THR A 297 -31.44 -6.48 12.67
N LEU A 298 -30.54 -7.20 12.00
CA LEU A 298 -30.50 -8.66 11.94
C LEU A 298 -29.15 -9.13 12.46
N SER A 299 -29.16 -10.04 13.43
CA SER A 299 -27.95 -10.67 13.95
C SER A 299 -28.09 -12.19 13.94
N SER A 300 -27.08 -12.90 13.44
CA SER A 300 -27.00 -14.36 13.49
C SER A 300 -25.62 -14.85 13.90
N GLN A 301 -25.59 -15.96 14.66
CA GLN A 301 -24.37 -16.69 14.97
C GLN A 301 -24.00 -17.69 13.86
N GLY A 302 -24.88 -17.92 12.90
CA GLY A 302 -24.66 -18.72 11.69
C GLY A 302 -24.47 -17.82 10.46
N LYS A 303 -24.87 -18.34 9.29
CA LYS A 303 -24.90 -17.59 8.01
C LYS A 303 -26.21 -16.83 7.81
N ILE A 304 -26.23 -15.83 6.95
CA ILE A 304 -27.48 -15.21 6.47
C ILE A 304 -27.47 -15.27 4.95
N GLY A 305 -28.44 -15.99 4.38
CA GLY A 305 -28.58 -16.15 2.94
C GLY A 305 -29.71 -15.30 2.37
N PHE A 306 -29.51 -14.80 1.15
CA PHE A 306 -30.44 -13.92 0.43
C PHE A 306 -30.81 -14.61 -0.88
N GLY A 307 -32.08 -14.98 -1.06
CA GLY A 307 -32.52 -15.77 -2.22
C GLY A 307 -33.80 -15.28 -2.89
N LEU A 308 -33.90 -15.48 -4.20
CA LEU A 308 -35.12 -15.23 -5.00
C LEU A 308 -36.29 -16.19 -4.68
N GLY A 309 -36.09 -17.22 -3.84
CA GLY A 309 -37.10 -18.21 -3.49
C GLY A 309 -37.15 -19.45 -4.40
N ASP A 310 -38.07 -20.37 -4.08
CA ASP A 310 -38.27 -21.69 -4.70
C ASP A 310 -39.01 -21.64 -6.07
N GLY A 311 -39.26 -20.44 -6.61
CA GLY A 311 -39.93 -20.20 -7.89
C GLY A 311 -38.98 -20.04 -9.08
N VAL A 312 -39.36 -20.57 -10.25
CA VAL A 312 -38.60 -20.49 -11.52
C VAL A 312 -39.03 -19.29 -12.40
N THR A 313 -39.66 -18.26 -11.84
CA THR A 313 -40.01 -17.09 -12.64
C THR A 313 -38.84 -16.12 -12.68
N ARG A 314 -38.20 -16.06 -13.85
CA ARG A 314 -37.48 -14.86 -14.29
C ARG A 314 -38.38 -13.66 -14.05
N ASP A 315 -37.85 -12.66 -13.36
CA ASP A 315 -38.39 -11.32 -13.40
C ASP A 315 -38.24 -10.84 -14.85
N LEU A 316 -39.26 -11.07 -15.68
CA LEU A 316 -39.35 -10.52 -17.03
C LEU A 316 -39.87 -9.10 -16.89
N GLY A 317 -39.04 -8.24 -16.30
CA GLY A 317 -39.26 -6.81 -16.27
C GLY A 317 -39.60 -6.32 -17.67
N PHE A 318 -40.70 -5.56 -17.75
CA PHE A 318 -41.12 -4.85 -18.96
C PHE A 318 -39.94 -3.97 -19.43
N GLU A 319 -39.39 -4.24 -20.62
CA GLU A 319 -38.15 -3.66 -21.21
C GLU A 319 -38.17 -2.13 -21.50
N SER A 320 -38.79 -1.28 -20.68
CA SER A 320 -38.87 0.16 -21.01
C SER A 320 -38.46 1.14 -19.92
N THR A 321 -37.93 0.68 -18.78
CA THR A 321 -37.35 1.61 -17.79
C THR A 321 -36.24 0.92 -16.97
N PRO A 322 -34.96 1.17 -17.25
CA PRO A 322 -33.87 0.78 -16.36
C PRO A 322 -34.02 1.58 -15.05
N GLY A 323 -34.08 0.93 -13.88
CA GLY A 323 -33.82 1.63 -12.62
C GLY A 323 -34.50 1.17 -11.33
N LEU A 324 -35.45 0.25 -11.31
CA LEU A 324 -36.05 -0.20 -10.05
C LEU A 324 -36.42 -1.69 -10.14
N ALA A 325 -35.67 -2.55 -9.46
CA ALA A 325 -36.25 -3.80 -8.97
C ALA A 325 -37.43 -3.40 -8.07
N GLU A 326 -38.67 -3.67 -8.48
CA GLU A 326 -39.85 -3.20 -7.72
C GLU A 326 -39.90 -3.83 -6.30
N HIS A 327 -39.12 -4.89 -6.02
CA HIS A 327 -39.10 -5.64 -4.75
C HIS A 327 -37.72 -6.20 -4.36
N PRO A 328 -36.95 -5.58 -3.43
CA PRO A 328 -35.72 -6.13 -2.86
C PRO A 328 -36.01 -7.21 -1.80
N ILE A 329 -34.97 -7.90 -1.31
CA ILE A 329 -35.12 -8.88 -0.23
C ILE A 329 -35.32 -8.17 1.12
N VAL A 330 -34.55 -7.10 1.38
CA VAL A 330 -34.64 -6.27 2.59
C VAL A 330 -34.89 -4.82 2.21
N ARG A 331 -35.91 -4.18 2.79
CA ARG A 331 -36.28 -2.78 2.51
C ARG A 331 -36.62 -1.99 3.76
N THR A 332 -36.11 -0.77 3.85
CA THR A 332 -36.70 0.28 4.69
C THR A 332 -37.48 1.27 3.84
N THR A 333 -38.63 1.75 4.32
CA THR A 333 -39.43 2.79 3.65
C THR A 333 -39.17 4.20 4.19
N GLY A 334 -38.50 4.32 5.34
CA GLY A 334 -38.08 5.60 5.91
C GLY A 334 -36.90 6.23 5.15
N VAL A 335 -36.92 7.57 5.04
CA VAL A 335 -35.95 8.34 4.23
C VAL A 335 -34.51 8.35 4.78
N SER A 336 -34.34 8.02 6.06
CA SER A 336 -33.04 8.00 6.74
C SER A 336 -32.84 6.74 7.57
N SER A 337 -33.63 5.71 7.32
CA SER A 337 -33.57 4.46 8.05
C SER A 337 -32.33 3.65 7.67
N ASN A 338 -31.75 2.99 8.65
CA ASN A 338 -30.54 2.18 8.50
C ASN A 338 -30.87 0.69 8.48
N VAL A 339 -30.02 -0.08 7.80
CA VAL A 339 -30.06 -1.55 7.81
C VAL A 339 -28.73 -2.05 8.34
N THR A 340 -28.75 -2.80 9.44
CA THR A 340 -27.58 -3.49 10.00
C THR A 340 -27.80 -4.98 9.95
N ILE A 341 -26.92 -5.70 9.24
CA ILE A 341 -26.95 -7.16 9.13
C ILE A 341 -25.62 -7.68 9.61
N SER A 342 -25.64 -8.54 10.64
CA SER A 342 -24.43 -9.08 11.27
C SER A 342 -24.51 -10.59 11.35
N ALA A 343 -23.49 -11.28 10.84
CA ALA A 343 -23.37 -12.72 10.91
C ALA A 343 -21.96 -13.13 11.37
N VAL A 344 -21.84 -14.15 12.22
CA VAL A 344 -20.53 -14.77 12.48
C VAL A 344 -20.10 -15.61 11.27
N GLY A 345 -21.04 -16.27 10.60
CA GLY A 345 -20.83 -16.91 9.31
C GLY A 345 -21.01 -15.94 8.12
N PRO A 346 -21.00 -16.45 6.88
CA PRO A 346 -21.08 -15.60 5.69
C PRO A 346 -22.46 -14.97 5.46
N LEU A 347 -22.47 -13.79 4.85
CA LEU A 347 -23.63 -13.17 4.20
C LEU A 347 -23.62 -13.57 2.72
N LEU A 348 -24.58 -14.36 2.27
CA LEU A 348 -24.53 -15.02 0.96
C LEU A 348 -25.64 -14.54 0.03
N ASP A 349 -25.27 -14.06 -1.17
CA ASP A 349 -26.20 -14.02 -2.28
C ASP A 349 -26.39 -15.45 -2.85
N GLN A 350 -27.61 -15.97 -2.76
CA GLN A 350 -28.00 -17.29 -3.26
C GLN A 350 -28.51 -17.25 -4.70
N ASN A 351 -28.62 -16.08 -5.32
CA ASN A 351 -29.21 -15.91 -6.66
C ASN A 351 -28.29 -16.45 -7.77
N GLY A 352 -26.99 -16.63 -7.47
CA GLY A 352 -25.99 -17.19 -8.38
C GLY A 352 -25.88 -18.73 -8.42
N ILE A 353 -26.42 -19.47 -7.44
CA ILE A 353 -26.22 -20.92 -7.32
C ILE A 353 -27.50 -21.65 -7.74
N ARG A 354 -27.60 -22.09 -9.01
CA ARG A 354 -28.59 -23.10 -9.42
C ARG A 354 -27.92 -24.32 -10.05
N ASP A 355 -28.00 -25.43 -9.33
CA ASP A 355 -27.50 -26.75 -9.68
C ASP A 355 -27.79 -27.19 -11.13
N GLY A 356 -26.72 -27.47 -11.89
CA GLY A 356 -26.66 -28.62 -12.80
C GLY A 356 -27.37 -28.54 -14.15
N LEU A 357 -27.89 -27.39 -14.61
CA LEU A 357 -28.47 -27.27 -15.95
C LEU A 357 -27.56 -26.47 -16.91
N PRO A 358 -27.25 -27.01 -18.11
CA PRO A 358 -26.46 -26.33 -19.11
C PRO A 358 -27.35 -25.34 -19.89
N MET A 359 -27.65 -24.20 -19.28
CA MET A 359 -28.11 -23.02 -20.01
C MET A 359 -27.45 -21.81 -19.41
N PRO A 360 -26.95 -20.85 -20.21
CA PRO A 360 -26.38 -19.63 -19.66
C PRO A 360 -27.53 -18.79 -19.10
N PRO A 361 -27.61 -18.54 -17.78
CA PRO A 361 -28.29 -17.36 -17.33
C PRO A 361 -27.33 -16.21 -17.63
N ALA A 362 -27.73 -15.28 -18.49
CA ALA A 362 -27.17 -13.94 -18.35
C ALA A 362 -27.43 -13.51 -16.89
N PRO A 363 -26.48 -12.87 -16.19
CA PRO A 363 -26.79 -12.22 -14.92
C PRO A 363 -27.96 -11.29 -15.19
N THR A 364 -29.13 -11.60 -14.65
CA THR A 364 -30.28 -10.71 -14.75
C THR A 364 -29.97 -9.56 -13.81
N SER A 365 -29.44 -8.47 -14.38
CA SER A 365 -29.33 -7.19 -13.70
C SER A 365 -30.70 -6.78 -13.16
N GLY A 366 -30.78 -6.48 -11.87
CA GLY A 366 -31.93 -5.76 -11.32
C GLY A 366 -32.68 -6.46 -10.20
N ALA A 367 -32.01 -7.01 -9.19
CA ALA A 367 -32.68 -7.49 -7.99
C ALA A 367 -31.93 -7.11 -6.71
N ASN A 368 -31.86 -5.81 -6.41
CA ASN A 368 -31.32 -5.26 -5.16
C ASN A 368 -31.61 -6.18 -3.95
N GLU A 369 -30.59 -6.72 -3.29
CA GLU A 369 -30.76 -7.50 -2.06
C GLU A 369 -31.23 -6.59 -0.92
N VAL A 370 -30.67 -5.37 -0.82
CA VAL A 370 -30.95 -4.42 0.26
C VAL A 370 -31.23 -3.02 -0.29
N ILE A 371 -32.31 -2.38 0.16
CA ILE A 371 -32.60 -0.96 -0.09
C ILE A 371 -32.81 -0.23 1.24
N ALA A 372 -32.02 0.82 1.48
CA ALA A 372 -32.16 1.70 2.63
C ALA A 372 -32.08 3.19 2.25
N GLY A 373 -32.79 4.04 2.97
CA GLY A 373 -32.68 5.50 2.82
C GLY A 373 -31.42 6.09 3.47
N GLY A 374 -30.89 5.43 4.52
CA GLY A 374 -29.72 5.85 5.27
C GLY A 374 -28.47 5.00 4.98
N THR A 375 -27.91 4.40 6.03
CA THR A 375 -26.70 3.58 5.99
C THR A 375 -27.05 2.09 5.95
N VAL A 376 -26.33 1.34 5.13
CA VAL A 376 -26.32 -0.13 5.19
C VAL A 376 -25.00 -0.58 5.79
N THR A 377 -25.06 -1.37 6.86
CA THR A 377 -23.91 -1.97 7.53
C THR A 377 -23.98 -3.48 7.42
N LEU A 378 -22.98 -4.08 6.79
CA LEU A 378 -22.83 -5.52 6.61
C LEU A 378 -21.62 -6.00 7.41
N ASN A 379 -21.86 -6.76 8.47
CA ASN A 379 -20.79 -7.35 9.28
C ASN A 379 -20.79 -8.86 9.09
N SER A 380 -19.65 -9.42 8.72
CA SER A 380 -19.45 -10.86 8.55
C SER A 380 -18.16 -11.28 9.21
N GLY A 381 -18.21 -12.30 10.08
CA GLY A 381 -17.00 -13.02 10.53
C GLY A 381 -16.44 -13.99 9.48
N SER A 382 -16.89 -13.83 8.24
CA SER A 382 -16.49 -14.58 7.05
C SER A 382 -16.72 -13.69 5.82
N SER A 383 -17.49 -14.12 4.80
CA SER A 383 -17.67 -13.38 3.53
C SER A 383 -18.95 -12.54 3.42
N VAL A 384 -18.96 -11.62 2.45
CA VAL A 384 -20.14 -10.86 2.00
C VAL A 384 -20.30 -11.01 0.48
N GLY A 385 -21.26 -11.83 0.07
CA GLY A 385 -21.43 -12.29 -1.32
C GLY A 385 -20.96 -13.74 -1.51
N SER A 386 -20.94 -14.22 -2.76
CA SER A 386 -20.53 -15.59 -3.11
C SER A 386 -19.62 -15.62 -4.34
N MET A 387 -18.48 -16.33 -4.22
CA MET A 387 -17.55 -16.65 -5.33
C MET A 387 -17.29 -18.16 -5.46
N THR A 388 -18.22 -19.02 -5.04
CA THR A 388 -18.00 -20.47 -5.05
C THR A 388 -17.97 -21.13 -6.43
N ASP A 389 -18.21 -20.40 -7.52
CA ASP A 389 -18.07 -20.90 -8.89
C ASP A 389 -17.47 -19.82 -9.82
N PRO A 390 -16.36 -20.08 -10.55
CA PRO A 390 -15.77 -19.13 -11.50
C PRO A 390 -16.72 -18.69 -12.64
N PHE A 391 -17.87 -19.36 -12.79
CA PHE A 391 -18.89 -18.99 -13.77
C PHE A 391 -20.11 -18.26 -13.20
N PHE A 392 -20.25 -18.17 -11.86
CA PHE A 392 -21.41 -17.58 -11.19
C PHE A 392 -21.00 -16.80 -9.93
N THR A 393 -20.52 -15.57 -10.12
CA THR A 393 -20.31 -14.60 -9.03
C THR A 393 -21.62 -13.91 -8.69
N GLY A 394 -22.13 -14.11 -7.48
CA GLY A 394 -23.25 -13.33 -6.94
C GLY A 394 -22.75 -11.98 -6.43
N VAL A 395 -23.19 -10.88 -7.04
CA VAL A 395 -22.95 -9.52 -6.53
C VAL A 395 -24.00 -9.25 -5.46
N PHE A 396 -23.57 -8.83 -4.28
CA PHE A 396 -24.48 -8.36 -3.24
C PHE A 396 -24.87 -6.90 -3.56
N GLU A 397 -26.01 -6.70 -4.21
CA GLU A 397 -26.51 -5.39 -4.64
C GLU A 397 -27.17 -4.64 -3.48
N VAL A 398 -26.65 -3.45 -3.19
CA VAL A 398 -27.13 -2.56 -2.12
C VAL A 398 -27.48 -1.21 -2.71
N THR A 399 -28.65 -0.67 -2.38
CA THR A 399 -29.00 0.73 -2.64
C THR A 399 -29.08 1.49 -1.32
N ALA A 400 -28.17 2.44 -1.10
CA ALA A 400 -28.11 3.25 0.12
C ALA A 400 -27.35 4.56 -0.11
N ASN A 401 -27.48 5.52 0.82
CA ASN A 401 -26.63 6.71 0.82
C ASN A 401 -25.19 6.36 1.24
N HIS A 402 -25.06 5.46 2.23
CA HIS A 402 -23.78 5.06 2.80
C HIS A 402 -23.72 3.54 2.92
N LEU A 403 -22.58 2.95 2.57
CA LEU A 403 -22.31 1.52 2.72
C LEU A 403 -21.10 1.32 3.63
N ILE A 404 -21.26 0.45 4.63
CA ILE A 404 -20.18 -0.02 5.50
C ILE A 404 -20.13 -1.53 5.41
N VAL A 405 -18.96 -2.08 5.08
CA VAL A 405 -18.71 -3.52 5.05
C VAL A 405 -17.54 -3.87 5.94
N ASN A 406 -17.75 -4.80 6.86
CA ASN A 406 -16.70 -5.38 7.69
C ASN A 406 -16.69 -6.90 7.46
N ALA A 407 -15.60 -7.42 6.91
CA ALA A 407 -15.44 -8.83 6.58
C ALA A 407 -14.11 -9.35 7.15
N ASP A 408 -14.20 -10.22 8.16
CA ASP A 408 -13.04 -10.80 8.83
C ASP A 408 -12.93 -12.28 8.44
N GLY A 409 -12.05 -12.64 7.49
CA GLY A 409 -11.90 -14.05 7.09
C GLY A 409 -10.89 -14.33 5.97
N ALA A 410 -10.00 -15.30 6.20
CA ALA A 410 -8.83 -15.67 5.38
C ALA A 410 -9.07 -16.14 3.91
N THR A 411 -10.30 -16.06 3.37
CA THR A 411 -10.59 -16.41 1.96
C THR A 411 -11.81 -15.66 1.40
N THR A 412 -12.17 -14.50 1.93
CA THR A 412 -13.57 -14.03 1.81
C THR A 412 -13.77 -12.93 0.77
N PRO A 413 -14.59 -13.17 -0.27
CA PRO A 413 -15.05 -12.13 -1.18
C PRO A 413 -15.88 -11.09 -0.44
N VAL A 414 -15.63 -9.81 -0.67
CA VAL A 414 -16.65 -8.76 -0.60
C VAL A 414 -17.00 -8.37 -2.02
N ASN A 415 -18.19 -8.75 -2.49
CA ASN A 415 -18.67 -8.33 -3.81
C ASN A 415 -19.91 -7.46 -3.62
N VAL A 416 -19.73 -6.15 -3.59
CA VAL A 416 -20.82 -5.18 -3.37
C VAL A 416 -20.96 -4.24 -4.55
N GLY A 417 -22.20 -3.91 -4.89
CA GLY A 417 -22.48 -2.96 -5.97
C GLY A 417 -23.81 -2.23 -5.80
N GLY A 418 -23.92 -1.06 -6.41
CA GLY A 418 -25.13 -0.24 -6.32
C GLY A 418 -24.96 1.18 -6.82
N PRO A 419 -26.03 1.82 -7.32
CA PRO A 419 -25.97 3.19 -7.80
C PRO A 419 -26.04 4.20 -6.65
N GLY A 420 -25.27 5.29 -6.76
CA GLY A 420 -25.52 6.54 -6.03
C GLY A 420 -25.02 6.60 -4.58
N PHE A 421 -23.99 5.84 -4.22
CA PHE A 421 -23.36 5.98 -2.91
C PHE A 421 -22.72 7.35 -2.73
N GLN A 422 -22.94 7.98 -1.58
CA GLN A 422 -22.12 9.12 -1.15
C GLN A 422 -20.80 8.63 -0.57
N THR A 423 -20.85 7.56 0.24
CA THR A 423 -19.65 7.01 0.88
C THR A 423 -19.68 5.49 0.91
N VAL A 424 -18.52 4.87 0.73
CA VAL A 424 -18.31 3.43 0.89
C VAL A 424 -17.10 3.20 1.79
N ASP A 425 -17.28 2.44 2.86
CA ASP A 425 -16.24 2.13 3.85
C ASP A 425 -16.12 0.62 4.00
N ILE A 426 -14.96 0.07 3.64
CA ILE A 426 -14.72 -1.37 3.61
C ILE A 426 -13.51 -1.68 4.50
N THR A 427 -13.70 -2.60 5.44
CA THR A 427 -12.64 -3.20 6.25
C THR A 427 -12.54 -4.68 5.93
N ILE A 428 -11.33 -5.15 5.64
CA ILE A 428 -11.03 -6.49 5.12
C ILE A 428 -9.87 -7.05 5.90
N ASP A 429 -10.01 -8.26 6.41
CA ASP A 429 -8.90 -9.00 7.01
C ASP A 429 -8.89 -10.44 6.44
N GLY A 430 -8.16 -10.64 5.33
CA GLY A 430 -7.83 -11.95 4.77
C GLY A 430 -8.58 -12.38 3.49
N GLY A 431 -9.07 -11.48 2.63
CA GLY A 431 -9.86 -11.86 1.46
C GLY A 431 -9.82 -10.89 0.27
N GLU A 432 -10.48 -11.28 -0.82
CA GLU A 432 -10.63 -10.45 -2.03
C GLU A 432 -11.83 -9.51 -1.91
N VAL A 433 -11.69 -8.28 -2.38
CA VAL A 433 -12.74 -7.27 -2.44
C VAL A 433 -12.91 -6.74 -3.85
N LYS A 434 -14.12 -6.94 -4.34
CA LYS A 434 -14.59 -6.45 -5.62
C LYS A 434 -15.73 -5.45 -5.40
N VAL A 435 -15.56 -4.25 -5.96
CA VAL A 435 -16.60 -3.22 -5.93
C VAL A 435 -17.06 -2.93 -7.35
N THR A 436 -18.36 -3.07 -7.62
CA THR A 436 -18.92 -2.99 -8.97
C THR A 436 -20.09 -2.00 -9.09
N ASP A 437 -20.26 -1.41 -10.28
CA ASP A 437 -21.53 -0.76 -10.67
C ASP A 437 -22.44 -1.78 -11.39
N GLN A 438 -23.76 -1.56 -11.32
CA GLN A 438 -24.78 -2.44 -11.92
C GLN A 438 -24.63 -2.48 -13.45
N GLY A 439 -23.80 -3.38 -13.96
CA GLY A 439 -23.64 -3.61 -15.40
C GLY A 439 -22.32 -4.20 -15.87
N ALA A 440 -21.31 -4.37 -15.01
CA ALA A 440 -20.02 -4.94 -15.41
C ALA A 440 -20.09 -6.48 -15.53
N GLY A 441 -19.77 -7.01 -16.71
CA GLY A 441 -19.83 -8.44 -17.01
C GLY A 441 -18.58 -9.20 -16.54
N ALA A 442 -18.81 -10.42 -16.02
CA ALA A 442 -17.89 -11.52 -15.72
C ALA A 442 -16.61 -11.17 -14.93
N ALA A 443 -16.52 -11.69 -13.71
CA ALA A 443 -15.30 -11.70 -12.91
C ALA A 443 -14.13 -12.38 -13.66
N LEU A 444 -12.94 -11.77 -13.57
CA LEU A 444 -11.70 -12.43 -13.92
C LEU A 444 -11.24 -13.25 -12.70
N GLU A 445 -10.91 -14.52 -12.94
CA GLU A 445 -10.51 -15.52 -11.96
C GLU A 445 -9.12 -15.22 -11.39
N ILE A 446 -9.00 -14.82 -10.12
CA ILE A 446 -7.70 -14.68 -9.45
C ILE A 446 -7.72 -15.32 -8.05
N ASN A 447 -6.84 -16.31 -7.93
CA ASN A 447 -6.39 -17.08 -6.76
C ASN A 447 -7.37 -17.27 -5.56
N PRO A 448 -8.26 -18.28 -5.61
CA PRO A 448 -9.13 -18.66 -4.49
C PRO A 448 -8.42 -19.33 -3.28
N ASN A 449 -7.08 -19.23 -3.18
CA ASN A 449 -6.29 -19.88 -2.14
C ASN A 449 -5.74 -18.84 -1.15
N GLY A 450 -6.40 -18.73 0.00
CA GLY A 450 -6.18 -17.77 1.09
C GLY A 450 -4.82 -17.77 1.77
N ALA A 451 -3.77 -17.39 1.05
CA ALA A 451 -2.45 -17.10 1.58
C ALA A 451 -1.77 -15.92 0.85
N GLY A 452 -2.56 -15.06 0.21
CA GLY A 452 -2.11 -13.90 -0.55
C GLY A 452 -2.59 -12.58 0.07
N PRO A 453 -2.16 -11.44 -0.49
CA PRO A 453 -2.69 -10.13 -0.10
C PRO A 453 -4.21 -10.04 -0.30
N ASP A 454 -4.86 -9.16 0.43
CA ASP A 454 -6.22 -8.71 0.15
C ASP A 454 -6.23 -8.03 -1.22
N ILE A 455 -7.14 -8.41 -2.12
CA ILE A 455 -7.17 -7.88 -3.49
C ILE A 455 -8.28 -6.84 -3.60
N LEU A 456 -8.02 -5.65 -4.12
CA LEU A 456 -9.03 -4.64 -4.44
C LEU A 456 -9.20 -4.50 -5.94
N GLN A 457 -10.42 -4.72 -6.45
CA GLN A 457 -10.81 -4.39 -7.81
C GLN A 457 -11.97 -3.39 -7.81
N ILE A 458 -11.78 -2.24 -8.47
CA ILE A 458 -12.86 -1.26 -8.72
C ILE A 458 -13.25 -1.31 -10.20
N GLU A 459 -14.45 -1.78 -10.51
CA GLU A 459 -14.92 -1.88 -11.90
C GLU A 459 -15.23 -0.50 -12.50
N THR A 460 -15.02 -0.39 -13.81
CA THR A 460 -15.37 0.80 -14.60
C THR A 460 -16.83 1.21 -14.41
N GLY A 461 -17.05 2.49 -14.11
CA GLY A 461 -18.39 3.06 -13.87
C GLY A 461 -18.78 3.17 -12.41
N PHE A 462 -18.07 2.49 -11.49
CA PHE A 462 -18.32 2.66 -10.07
C PHE A 462 -18.02 4.09 -9.62
N SER A 463 -19.03 4.73 -9.01
CA SER A 463 -18.92 6.11 -8.53
C SER A 463 -19.53 6.25 -7.13
N ALA A 464 -18.68 6.68 -6.20
CA ALA A 464 -19.05 7.16 -4.88
C ALA A 464 -18.20 8.40 -4.57
N ASN A 465 -18.71 9.38 -3.82
CA ASN A 465 -17.90 10.58 -3.55
C ASN A 465 -16.62 10.20 -2.80
N ASN A 466 -16.74 9.40 -1.73
CA ASN A 466 -15.60 8.97 -0.93
C ASN A 466 -15.62 7.45 -0.72
N VAL A 467 -14.49 6.79 -0.97
CA VAL A 467 -14.29 5.37 -0.71
C VAL A 467 -13.10 5.20 0.22
N ARG A 468 -13.26 4.41 1.28
CA ARG A 468 -12.14 3.91 2.09
C ARG A 468 -12.11 2.40 2.04
N VAL A 469 -10.91 1.88 1.81
CA VAL A 469 -10.60 0.45 1.94
C VAL A 469 -9.47 0.33 2.95
N SER A 470 -9.73 -0.42 4.01
CA SER A 470 -8.80 -0.66 5.12
C SER A 470 -8.51 -2.15 5.22
N SER A 471 -7.23 -2.49 5.33
CA SER A 471 -6.77 -3.87 5.56
C SER A 471 -5.79 -3.94 6.73
N SER A 472 -5.76 -5.03 7.49
CA SER A 472 -4.67 -5.30 8.43
C SER A 472 -3.53 -6.14 7.84
N GLU A 473 -3.65 -6.55 6.59
CA GLU A 473 -2.65 -7.30 5.83
C GLU A 473 -2.20 -6.50 4.59
N ASP A 474 -1.50 -7.16 3.68
CA ASP A 474 -1.12 -6.56 2.39
C ASP A 474 -2.38 -6.32 1.54
N LEU A 475 -2.50 -5.14 0.93
CA LEU A 475 -3.56 -4.75 -0.01
C LEU A 475 -3.00 -4.66 -1.43
N ALA A 476 -3.32 -5.62 -2.27
CA ALA A 476 -3.01 -5.68 -3.69
C ALA A 476 -4.12 -5.02 -4.52
N VAL A 477 -3.81 -3.99 -5.31
CA VAL A 477 -4.82 -3.34 -6.17
C VAL A 477 -4.72 -3.87 -7.59
N PHE A 478 -5.85 -4.37 -8.08
CA PHE A 478 -5.96 -4.97 -9.40
C PHE A 478 -5.78 -3.96 -10.52
N ALA A 479 -4.96 -4.31 -11.51
CA ALA A 479 -4.70 -3.49 -12.69
C ALA A 479 -6.00 -3.03 -13.38
N SER A 480 -5.99 -1.77 -13.83
CA SER A 480 -7.12 -1.07 -14.45
C SER A 480 -8.33 -0.84 -13.52
N SER A 481 -8.15 -0.84 -12.20
CA SER A 481 -9.21 -0.40 -11.29
C SER A 481 -9.57 1.07 -11.55
N ASP A 482 -10.83 1.38 -11.84
CA ASP A 482 -11.26 2.70 -12.29
C ASP A 482 -12.20 3.36 -11.27
N PHE A 483 -11.75 4.47 -10.69
CA PHE A 483 -12.48 5.24 -9.69
C PHE A 483 -12.89 6.62 -10.24
N ALA A 484 -14.21 6.82 -10.38
CA ALA A 484 -14.79 8.06 -10.87
C ALA A 484 -15.24 9.04 -9.76
N GLY A 485 -14.91 8.76 -8.49
CA GLY A 485 -15.29 9.55 -7.32
C GLY A 485 -14.32 10.67 -6.94
N GLU A 486 -14.56 11.33 -5.80
CA GLU A 486 -13.73 12.45 -5.32
C GLU A 486 -12.47 11.95 -4.59
N ASN A 487 -12.62 11.06 -3.59
CA ASN A 487 -11.50 10.57 -2.78
C ASN A 487 -11.52 9.05 -2.66
N LEU A 488 -10.41 8.42 -3.04
CA LEU A 488 -10.12 7.02 -2.76
C LEU A 488 -9.04 6.94 -1.69
N ILE A 489 -9.39 6.41 -0.52
CA ILE A 489 -8.50 6.26 0.64
C ILE A 489 -8.16 4.77 0.78
N LEU A 490 -6.89 4.44 0.61
CA LEU A 490 -6.38 3.08 0.83
C LEU A 490 -5.51 3.09 2.08
N THR A 491 -5.80 2.20 3.01
CA THR A 491 -5.00 2.09 4.23
C THR A 491 -4.71 0.66 4.62
N THR A 492 -3.49 0.43 5.10
CA THR A 492 -3.07 -0.85 5.66
C THR A 492 -2.51 -0.64 7.07
N THR A 493 -2.78 -1.60 7.95
CA THR A 493 -2.27 -1.60 9.33
C THR A 493 -1.39 -2.83 9.58
N ASN A 494 -0.79 -2.95 10.78
CA ASN A 494 0.01 -4.10 11.21
C ASN A 494 1.20 -4.51 10.30
N GLY A 495 1.74 -3.57 9.53
CA GLY A 495 2.85 -3.81 8.60
C GLY A 495 2.43 -4.24 7.20
N GLY A 496 1.12 -4.22 6.91
CA GLY A 496 0.58 -4.49 5.57
C GLY A 496 1.07 -3.50 4.53
N ARG A 497 1.35 -3.99 3.33
CA ARG A 497 1.87 -3.24 2.18
C ARG A 497 0.75 -2.90 1.20
N ILE A 498 0.91 -1.85 0.40
CA ILE A 498 0.03 -1.60 -0.76
C ILE A 498 0.77 -2.03 -2.02
N LEU A 499 0.23 -3.01 -2.75
CA LEU A 499 0.91 -3.67 -3.87
C LEU A 499 0.17 -3.42 -5.18
N ASN A 500 0.92 -3.48 -6.29
CA ASN A 500 0.37 -3.55 -7.62
C ASN A 500 0.06 -5.02 -7.95
N GLU A 501 -1.17 -5.34 -8.36
CA GLU A 501 -1.53 -6.66 -8.87
C GLU A 501 -1.77 -6.56 -10.38
N ASP A 502 -0.74 -6.86 -11.16
CA ASP A 502 -0.76 -6.92 -12.62
C ASP A 502 -0.38 -8.34 -13.08
N PRO A 503 -1.33 -9.31 -13.10
CA PRO A 503 -1.03 -10.72 -13.36
C PRO A 503 -0.38 -10.98 -14.73
N GLY A 504 -0.54 -10.04 -15.68
CA GLY A 504 0.05 -10.10 -17.01
C GLY A 504 1.36 -9.34 -17.15
N ASN A 505 1.81 -8.64 -16.10
CA ASN A 505 2.90 -7.66 -16.16
C ASN A 505 2.77 -6.73 -17.38
N THR A 506 1.54 -6.27 -17.60
CA THR A 506 1.13 -5.51 -18.78
C THR A 506 1.64 -4.08 -18.79
N GLY A 507 2.11 -3.57 -17.65
CA GLY A 507 2.48 -2.16 -17.51
C GLY A 507 1.29 -1.25 -17.22
N GLN A 508 0.09 -1.81 -17.03
CA GLN A 508 -1.12 -1.02 -16.82
C GLN A 508 -1.14 -0.36 -15.44
N PRO A 509 -1.81 0.80 -15.30
CA PRO A 509 -2.02 1.43 -14.00
C PRO A 509 -2.82 0.52 -13.08
N SER A 510 -2.42 0.44 -11.81
CA SER A 510 -3.20 -0.23 -10.75
C SER A 510 -4.52 0.50 -10.55
N ILE A 511 -4.47 1.84 -10.52
CA ILE A 511 -5.64 2.71 -10.32
C ILE A 511 -5.71 3.77 -11.40
N ILE A 512 -6.91 3.98 -11.93
CA ILE A 512 -7.27 5.06 -12.83
C ILE A 512 -8.25 5.97 -12.08
N LEU A 513 -7.88 7.24 -11.89
CA LEU A 513 -8.75 8.27 -11.31
C LEU A 513 -9.47 9.00 -12.44
N SER A 514 -10.58 8.43 -12.92
CA SER A 514 -11.32 8.93 -14.10
C SER A 514 -12.25 10.12 -13.83
N ASN A 515 -12.34 10.59 -12.58
CA ASN A 515 -13.13 11.77 -12.24
C ASN A 515 -12.58 13.02 -12.95
N THR A 516 -13.33 13.51 -13.94
CA THR A 516 -13.02 14.71 -14.74
C THR A 516 -13.57 16.00 -14.15
N GLY A 517 -14.09 15.97 -12.91
CA GLY A 517 -14.54 17.14 -12.19
C GLY A 517 -13.42 18.18 -11.98
N PRO A 518 -13.77 19.44 -11.65
CA PRO A 518 -12.81 20.53 -11.53
C PRO A 518 -11.76 20.34 -10.41
N SER A 519 -11.98 19.43 -9.47
CA SER A 519 -11.02 19.02 -8.43
C SER A 519 -10.21 17.78 -8.80
N GLY A 520 -10.57 17.06 -9.87
CA GLY A 520 -10.06 15.71 -10.16
C GLY A 520 -10.44 14.69 -9.08
N GLY A 521 -10.17 13.41 -9.36
CA GLY A 521 -10.15 12.36 -8.33
C GLY A 521 -8.83 12.41 -7.56
N SER A 522 -8.88 12.14 -6.26
CA SER A 522 -7.71 12.08 -5.37
C SER A 522 -7.50 10.67 -4.85
N LEU A 523 -6.24 10.24 -4.84
CA LEU A 523 -5.81 9.01 -4.18
C LEU A 523 -5.07 9.36 -2.90
N ILE A 524 -5.48 8.77 -1.78
CA ILE A 524 -4.87 8.94 -0.48
C ILE A 524 -4.33 7.59 -0.01
N LEU A 525 -3.02 7.50 0.23
CA LEU A 525 -2.35 6.26 0.62
C LEU A 525 -1.85 6.35 2.07
N GLY A 526 -2.33 5.45 2.93
CA GLY A 526 -1.95 5.31 4.32
C GLY A 526 -1.45 3.91 4.64
N SER A 527 -0.22 3.59 4.24
CA SER A 527 0.34 2.24 4.40
C SER A 527 1.27 2.14 5.61
N SER A 528 1.12 1.07 6.40
CA SER A 528 2.05 0.75 7.50
C SER A 528 3.28 -0.08 7.07
N GLY A 529 3.23 -0.64 5.86
CA GLY A 529 4.34 -1.25 5.12
C GLY A 529 4.60 -0.53 3.80
N ASP A 530 5.44 -1.11 2.93
CA ASP A 530 5.84 -0.50 1.66
C ASP A 530 4.65 -0.27 0.71
N VAL A 531 4.72 0.78 -0.11
CA VAL A 531 3.82 1.03 -1.24
C VAL A 531 4.58 0.75 -2.53
N GLY A 532 4.19 -0.31 -3.24
CA GLY A 532 4.93 -0.83 -4.39
C GLY A 532 6.33 -1.31 -4.02
N THR A 533 7.13 -1.60 -5.05
CA THR A 533 8.55 -1.95 -4.92
C THR A 533 9.37 -1.25 -6.00
N ALA A 534 10.70 -1.27 -5.89
CA ALA A 534 11.57 -0.69 -6.92
C ALA A 534 11.39 -1.37 -8.30
N GLN A 535 11.10 -2.68 -8.32
CA GLN A 535 10.89 -3.48 -9.53
C GLN A 535 9.45 -3.41 -10.05
N ASP A 536 8.49 -3.19 -9.15
CA ASP A 536 7.07 -3.11 -9.46
C ASP A 536 6.44 -1.96 -8.64
N PRO A 537 6.58 -0.71 -9.11
CA PRO A 537 6.03 0.46 -8.42
C PRO A 537 4.51 0.43 -8.46
N PHE A 538 3.87 1.08 -7.49
CA PHE A 538 2.43 1.26 -7.49
C PHE A 538 2.03 2.26 -8.57
N ARG A 539 1.28 1.81 -9.58
CA ARG A 539 1.00 2.59 -10.79
C ARG A 539 -0.34 3.30 -10.68
N VAL A 540 -0.34 4.61 -10.89
CA VAL A 540 -1.55 5.43 -10.76
C VAL A 540 -1.70 6.33 -11.97
N GLN A 541 -2.84 6.23 -12.63
CA GLN A 541 -3.25 7.19 -13.64
C GLN A 541 -4.15 8.27 -13.01
N GLY A 542 -3.59 9.44 -12.68
CA GLY A 542 -4.29 10.49 -11.95
C GLY A 542 -3.45 11.77 -11.76
N GLN A 543 -4.04 12.80 -11.17
CA GLN A 543 -3.35 14.09 -10.95
C GLN A 543 -3.06 14.39 -9.47
N ASN A 544 -3.85 13.87 -8.53
CA ASN A 544 -3.73 14.21 -7.11
C ASN A 544 -3.42 12.97 -6.28
N VAL A 545 -2.20 12.89 -5.75
CA VAL A 545 -1.75 11.80 -4.88
C VAL A 545 -1.32 12.37 -3.53
N PHE A 546 -1.96 11.87 -2.47
CA PHE A 546 -1.69 12.24 -1.08
C PHE A 546 -1.08 11.05 -0.34
N LEU A 547 0.01 11.30 0.37
CA LEU A 547 0.79 10.27 1.07
C LEU A 547 0.74 10.53 2.58
N ALA A 548 0.41 9.50 3.36
CA ALA A 548 0.54 9.58 4.80
C ALA A 548 2.00 9.51 5.24
N ASN A 549 2.27 10.07 6.41
CA ASN A 549 3.49 9.76 7.15
C ASN A 549 3.57 8.24 7.42
N THR A 550 4.66 7.62 6.98
CA THR A 550 4.95 6.20 7.15
C THR A 550 6.46 6.02 7.28
N THR A 551 6.92 4.98 7.96
CA THR A 551 8.35 4.60 7.99
C THR A 551 8.73 3.65 6.86
N ALA A 552 7.79 3.36 5.96
CA ALA A 552 7.97 2.43 4.87
C ALA A 552 8.55 3.11 3.62
N ASN A 553 8.90 2.30 2.63
CA ASN A 553 9.30 2.77 1.30
C ASN A 553 8.06 3.01 0.43
N ILE A 554 8.12 4.04 -0.41
CA ILE A 554 7.06 4.40 -1.34
C ILE A 554 7.65 4.45 -2.75
N PHE A 555 7.17 3.58 -3.63
CA PHE A 555 7.54 3.52 -5.05
C PHE A 555 6.29 3.76 -5.90
N LEU A 556 6.23 4.90 -6.55
CA LEU A 556 5.11 5.33 -7.37
C LEU A 556 5.54 5.48 -8.83
N ASP A 557 4.62 5.12 -9.72
CA ASP A 557 4.73 5.37 -11.15
C ASP A 557 3.42 6.05 -11.60
N LEU A 558 3.52 7.32 -11.93
CA LEU A 558 2.38 8.22 -12.02
C LEU A 558 2.21 8.70 -13.46
N ASP A 559 1.04 8.45 -14.04
CA ASP A 559 0.65 8.97 -15.34
C ASP A 559 -0.52 9.95 -15.18
N PRO A 560 -0.54 11.11 -15.85
CA PRO A 560 -1.69 11.98 -15.76
C PRO A 560 -2.88 11.39 -16.52
N PHE A 561 -4.08 11.40 -15.93
CA PHE A 561 -5.32 11.04 -16.64
C PHE A 561 -5.64 12.01 -17.78
N SER A 562 -5.31 13.29 -17.58
CA SER A 562 -5.39 14.34 -18.60
C SER A 562 -4.20 15.28 -18.44
N ALA A 563 -3.77 15.93 -19.53
CA ALA A 563 -2.59 16.79 -19.54
C ALA A 563 -2.60 17.80 -18.39
N GLY A 564 -1.57 17.77 -17.55
CA GLY A 564 -1.48 18.60 -16.34
C GLY A 564 -0.46 18.03 -15.34
N PRO A 565 0.05 18.88 -14.42
CA PRO A 565 1.03 18.43 -13.44
C PRO A 565 0.42 17.47 -12.43
N ILE A 566 1.20 16.49 -12.02
CA ILE A 566 0.86 15.56 -10.94
C ILE A 566 1.31 16.19 -9.62
N SER A 567 0.38 16.36 -8.69
CA SER A 567 0.66 16.90 -7.37
C SER A 567 0.95 15.78 -6.36
N ILE A 568 2.05 15.93 -5.63
CA ILE A 568 2.41 15.06 -4.51
C ILE A 568 2.41 15.87 -3.22
N GLN A 569 1.63 15.41 -2.25
CA GLN A 569 1.41 16.09 -0.98
C GLN A 569 1.37 15.09 0.17
N GLY A 570 1.89 15.48 1.34
CA GLY A 570 1.58 14.76 2.58
C GLY A 570 0.12 14.97 3.00
N VAL A 571 -0.40 14.09 3.86
CA VAL A 571 -1.72 14.23 4.48
C VAL A 571 -1.67 13.91 5.98
N ASP A 572 -2.55 14.53 6.76
CA ASP A 572 -2.69 14.19 8.19
C ASP A 572 -3.34 12.80 8.36
N SER A 573 -2.70 11.97 9.17
CA SER A 573 -3.18 10.64 9.59
C SER A 573 -4.63 10.62 10.11
N VAL A 574 -5.15 11.73 10.61
CA VAL A 574 -6.53 11.83 11.10
C VAL A 574 -7.54 11.45 10.01
N ILE A 575 -7.23 11.69 8.72
CA ILE A 575 -8.12 11.35 7.59
C ILE A 575 -8.51 9.87 7.57
N PHE A 576 -7.61 8.97 7.96
CA PHE A 576 -7.85 7.52 7.95
C PHE A 576 -8.86 7.07 9.00
N SER A 577 -9.13 7.91 10.01
CA SER A 577 -10.09 7.62 11.10
C SER A 577 -11.36 8.48 11.06
N GLN A 578 -11.44 9.46 10.16
CA GLN A 578 -12.59 10.37 10.06
C GLN A 578 -13.82 9.68 9.44
N PRO A 579 -15.04 10.19 9.72
CA PRO A 579 -16.22 9.85 8.94
C PRO A 579 -16.08 10.27 7.47
N LEU A 580 -16.37 9.37 6.54
CA LEU A 580 -16.28 9.61 5.09
C LEU A 580 -17.29 10.61 4.53
N THR A 581 -18.25 11.05 5.33
CA THR A 581 -19.26 12.03 4.88
C THR A 581 -18.69 13.43 4.75
N SER A 582 -17.53 13.72 5.35
CA SER A 582 -16.83 15.00 5.25
C SER A 582 -15.31 14.84 5.52
N PRO A 583 -14.58 14.08 4.67
CA PRO A 583 -13.15 13.90 4.85
C PRO A 583 -12.44 15.25 4.63
N THR A 584 -11.55 15.61 5.55
CA THR A 584 -10.74 16.82 5.37
C THR A 584 -9.39 16.44 4.75
N VAL A 585 -9.29 16.58 3.43
CA VAL A 585 -8.02 16.45 2.71
C VAL A 585 -7.34 17.81 2.70
N THR A 586 -6.42 18.01 3.64
CA THR A 586 -5.54 19.19 3.67
C THR A 586 -4.10 18.74 3.51
N GLY A 587 -3.36 19.39 2.61
CA GLY A 587 -1.94 19.16 2.45
C GLY A 587 -1.20 19.34 3.77
N ALA A 588 -0.33 18.39 4.08
CA ALA A 588 0.53 18.35 5.27
C ALA A 588 1.96 17.97 4.86
N ASP A 589 2.91 18.10 5.78
CA ASP A 589 4.29 17.69 5.56
C ASP A 589 4.43 16.16 5.58
N LEU A 590 5.27 15.63 4.69
CA LEU A 590 5.62 14.22 4.61
C LEU A 590 6.96 14.01 5.31
N SER A 591 6.96 13.64 6.60
CA SER A 591 8.09 13.81 7.53
C SER A 591 8.68 12.52 8.12
N SER A 592 8.53 11.38 7.45
CA SER A 592 9.01 10.09 8.00
C SER A 592 9.25 8.96 7.00
N VAL A 593 9.04 9.20 5.71
CA VAL A 593 9.17 8.16 4.68
C VAL A 593 10.60 7.64 4.64
N ASN A 594 10.79 6.33 4.44
CA ASN A 594 12.15 5.79 4.24
C ASN A 594 12.62 6.19 2.84
N ASP A 595 12.46 5.34 1.82
CA ASP A 595 12.70 5.74 0.44
C ASP A 595 11.41 6.28 -0.21
N LEU A 596 11.50 7.40 -0.92
CA LEU A 596 10.43 7.94 -1.77
C LEU A 596 10.89 7.99 -3.23
N VAL A 597 10.36 7.12 -4.06
CA VAL A 597 10.59 7.15 -5.51
C VAL A 597 9.31 7.48 -6.23
N VAL A 598 9.36 8.52 -7.04
CA VAL A 598 8.26 8.97 -7.87
C VAL A 598 8.73 9.00 -9.31
N ARG A 599 8.11 8.17 -10.15
CA ARG A 599 8.27 8.23 -11.60
C ARG A 599 7.04 8.90 -12.23
N SER A 600 7.25 9.69 -13.28
CA SER A 600 6.15 10.35 -13.98
C SER A 600 6.44 10.56 -15.47
N SER A 601 5.42 10.36 -16.30
CA SER A 601 5.46 10.71 -17.73
C SER A 601 5.11 12.17 -18.05
N ASP A 602 4.83 12.98 -17.02
CA ASP A 602 4.56 14.43 -17.11
C ASP A 602 5.17 15.16 -15.89
N ASN A 603 4.88 16.44 -15.73
CA ASN A 603 5.43 17.28 -14.67
C ASN A 603 5.05 16.78 -13.27
N ILE A 604 6.01 16.81 -12.35
CA ILE A 604 5.80 16.56 -10.92
C ILE A 604 5.80 17.89 -10.18
N ASN A 605 4.80 18.14 -9.35
CA ASN A 605 4.76 19.27 -8.42
C ASN A 605 4.76 18.77 -6.97
N VAL A 606 5.87 19.01 -6.27
CA VAL A 606 6.01 18.77 -4.84
C VAL A 606 5.49 19.99 -4.09
N GLN A 607 4.30 19.85 -3.51
CA GLN A 607 3.61 20.98 -2.86
C GLN A 607 3.77 21.03 -1.34
N SER A 608 4.16 19.94 -0.69
CA SER A 608 4.43 19.87 0.75
C SER A 608 5.92 19.73 1.02
N LEU A 609 6.35 20.01 2.25
CA LEU A 609 7.68 19.61 2.69
C LEU A 609 7.81 18.09 2.63
N ILE A 610 8.93 17.60 2.12
CA ILE A 610 9.31 16.19 2.13
C ILE A 610 10.56 16.05 2.98
N ASP A 611 10.51 15.16 3.97
CA ASP A 611 11.62 14.76 4.81
C ASP A 611 11.66 13.23 4.86
N SER A 612 12.63 12.68 4.12
CA SER A 612 12.88 11.27 3.91
C SER A 612 14.08 10.82 4.76
N THR A 613 13.86 9.80 5.58
CA THR A 613 14.91 9.18 6.42
C THR A 613 15.84 8.26 5.61
N GLY A 614 15.44 7.90 4.39
CA GLY A 614 16.21 7.14 3.41
C GLY A 614 16.67 8.03 2.26
N GLY A 615 16.33 7.65 1.03
CA GLY A 615 16.55 8.45 -0.17
C GLY A 615 15.26 8.90 -0.87
N ALA A 616 15.33 10.01 -1.59
CA ALA A 616 14.23 10.44 -2.46
C ALA A 616 14.67 10.53 -3.93
N ALA A 617 13.82 10.10 -4.85
CA ALA A 617 14.06 10.21 -6.29
C ALA A 617 12.81 10.68 -7.03
N PHE A 618 12.97 11.73 -7.82
CA PHE A 618 11.96 12.24 -8.73
C PHE A 618 12.46 12.04 -10.16
N ASP A 619 11.81 11.15 -10.90
CA ASP A 619 12.16 10.78 -12.26
C ASP A 619 10.99 11.10 -13.19
N SER A 620 11.10 12.22 -13.89
CA SER A 620 10.03 12.81 -14.69
C SER A 620 10.51 13.08 -16.10
N THR A 621 9.70 12.78 -17.10
CA THR A 621 9.97 13.23 -18.48
C THR A 621 9.65 14.72 -18.67
N GLY A 622 8.87 15.30 -17.76
CA GLY A 622 8.52 16.73 -17.69
C GLY A 622 9.36 17.49 -16.66
N THR A 623 8.83 18.62 -16.20
CA THR A 623 9.44 19.50 -15.18
C THR A 623 9.16 18.98 -13.77
N VAL A 624 10.18 18.99 -12.90
CA VAL A 624 9.99 18.83 -11.46
C VAL A 624 9.95 20.23 -10.82
N THR A 625 8.84 20.56 -10.19
CA THR A 625 8.67 21.82 -9.45
C THR A 625 8.65 21.56 -7.95
N LEU A 626 9.54 22.21 -7.23
CA LEU A 626 9.62 22.18 -5.77
C LEU A 626 9.02 23.47 -5.22
N SER A 627 7.84 23.36 -4.60
CA SER A 627 7.17 24.49 -3.95
C SER A 627 7.51 24.59 -2.45
N ASN A 628 8.22 23.59 -1.90
CA ASN A 628 8.65 23.49 -0.51
C ASN A 628 9.97 22.70 -0.42
N ASP A 629 10.55 22.67 0.78
CA ASP A 629 11.81 21.97 1.06
C ASP A 629 11.70 20.46 0.81
N VAL A 630 12.75 19.89 0.23
CA VAL A 630 12.92 18.44 0.06
C VAL A 630 14.22 18.03 0.73
N THR A 631 14.09 17.17 1.73
CA THR A 631 15.18 16.64 2.54
C THR A 631 15.25 15.12 2.43
N ALA A 632 16.46 14.58 2.26
CA ALA A 632 16.70 13.13 2.30
C ALA A 632 18.08 12.82 2.90
N ASP A 633 18.12 11.98 3.94
CA ASP A 633 19.33 11.68 4.71
C ASP A 633 20.42 10.97 3.86
N ASN A 634 20.04 10.01 3.01
CA ASN A 634 21.00 9.23 2.23
C ASN A 634 21.32 9.89 0.89
N ALA A 635 20.30 10.10 0.06
CA ALA A 635 20.49 10.63 -1.28
C ALA A 635 19.20 11.23 -1.84
N LEU A 636 19.36 12.23 -2.72
CA LEU A 636 18.28 12.91 -3.39
C LEU A 636 18.57 12.99 -4.89
N ILE A 637 17.70 12.40 -5.71
CA ILE A 637 17.87 12.33 -7.16
C ILE A 637 16.77 13.13 -7.87
N PHE A 638 17.19 13.97 -8.82
CA PHE A 638 16.32 14.63 -9.77
C PHE A 638 16.72 14.24 -11.19
N LYS A 639 15.82 13.53 -11.88
CA LYS A 639 15.83 13.32 -13.32
C LYS A 639 14.63 14.02 -13.93
N ALA A 640 14.85 15.04 -14.73
CA ALA A 640 13.76 15.86 -15.25
C ALA A 640 14.12 16.53 -16.58
N ALA A 641 13.12 16.95 -17.35
CA ALA A 641 13.35 17.89 -18.44
C ALA A 641 13.82 19.25 -17.89
N ASP A 642 13.26 19.70 -16.78
CA ASP A 642 13.61 20.96 -16.11
C ASP A 642 13.40 20.82 -14.58
N LEU A 643 14.13 21.59 -13.79
CA LEU A 643 14.04 21.63 -12.34
C LEU A 643 13.78 23.06 -11.88
N ILE A 644 12.56 23.31 -11.41
CA ILE A 644 12.16 24.61 -10.86
C ILE A 644 12.15 24.51 -9.34
N ASN A 645 13.10 25.18 -8.70
CA ASN A 645 13.11 25.36 -7.26
C ASN A 645 12.53 26.74 -6.91
N ALA A 646 11.20 26.81 -6.71
CA ALA A 646 10.49 28.09 -6.61
C ALA A 646 10.66 28.77 -5.25
N ASP A 647 10.64 27.98 -4.17
CA ASP A 647 10.70 28.46 -2.78
C ASP A 647 11.40 27.45 -1.83
N GLY A 648 11.89 26.31 -2.34
CA GLY A 648 12.39 25.19 -1.54
C GLY A 648 13.90 25.21 -1.34
N ARG A 649 14.34 24.55 -0.27
CA ARG A 649 15.72 24.13 -0.07
C ARG A 649 15.84 22.64 -0.39
N ILE A 650 16.94 22.29 -1.04
CA ILE A 650 17.30 20.92 -1.36
C ILE A 650 18.38 20.50 -0.36
N HIS A 651 18.02 19.66 0.61
CA HIS A 651 18.97 19.11 1.59
C HIS A 651 19.10 17.60 1.36
N GLY A 652 20.20 17.16 0.75
CA GLY A 652 20.45 15.74 0.51
C GLY A 652 21.70 15.28 1.22
N GLY A 653 21.81 13.99 1.52
CA GLY A 653 23.13 13.37 1.65
C GLY A 653 23.89 13.52 0.32
N VAL A 654 23.74 12.57 -0.60
CA VAL A 654 24.26 12.71 -1.97
C VAL A 654 23.18 13.24 -2.90
N VAL A 655 23.45 14.36 -3.60
CA VAL A 655 22.52 14.93 -4.59
C VAL A 655 22.92 14.49 -6.00
N GLY A 656 21.98 13.87 -6.73
CA GLY A 656 22.13 13.46 -8.12
C GLY A 656 21.26 14.33 -9.04
N LEU A 657 21.86 14.98 -10.04
CA LEU A 657 21.17 15.85 -10.99
C LEU A 657 21.35 15.38 -12.44
N GLU A 658 20.26 15.05 -13.13
CA GLU A 658 20.23 14.77 -14.56
C GLU A 658 19.09 15.55 -15.19
N ILE A 659 19.37 16.81 -15.55
CA ILE A 659 18.35 17.77 -15.97
C ILE A 659 18.52 18.10 -17.45
N GLY A 660 17.41 18.08 -18.20
CA GLY A 660 17.36 18.38 -19.63
C GLY A 660 17.49 19.87 -20.00
N GLN A 661 17.81 20.73 -19.04
CA GLN A 661 18.08 22.16 -19.17
C GLN A 661 19.25 22.57 -18.27
N ASP A 662 19.74 23.79 -18.45
CA ASP A 662 20.72 24.37 -17.54
C ASP A 662 20.12 24.54 -16.13
N VAL A 663 20.90 24.20 -15.11
CA VAL A 663 20.49 24.30 -13.70
C VAL A 663 21.14 25.53 -13.07
N GLY A 664 20.29 26.50 -12.72
CA GLY A 664 20.72 27.77 -12.13
C GLY A 664 21.49 28.66 -13.13
N SER A 665 22.12 29.70 -12.60
CA SER A 665 23.01 30.58 -13.35
C SER A 665 24.12 31.12 -12.45
N ALA A 666 25.18 31.70 -13.02
CA ALA A 666 26.22 32.34 -12.22
C ALA A 666 25.71 33.48 -11.31
N ALA A 667 24.58 34.11 -11.64
CA ALA A 667 23.96 35.15 -10.80
C ALA A 667 22.99 34.57 -9.75
N ASP A 668 22.44 33.40 -10.03
CA ASP A 668 21.40 32.74 -9.23
C ASP A 668 21.61 31.21 -9.31
N PRO A 669 22.63 30.68 -8.61
CA PRO A 669 22.91 29.24 -8.62
C PRO A 669 21.88 28.49 -7.80
N LEU A 670 21.73 27.19 -8.08
CA LEU A 670 20.90 26.30 -7.28
C LEU A 670 21.53 26.12 -5.90
N ASP A 671 20.84 26.60 -4.86
CA ASP A 671 21.23 26.42 -3.48
C ASP A 671 20.94 25.00 -3.00
N LEU A 672 21.97 24.31 -2.50
CA LEU A 672 21.94 22.94 -1.97
C LEU A 672 22.56 22.90 -0.56
N ASP A 673 22.24 21.85 0.19
CA ASP A 673 23.02 21.35 1.32
C ASP A 673 23.32 19.87 1.06
N MET A 674 24.59 19.51 0.91
CA MET A 674 24.98 18.19 0.42
C MET A 674 26.27 17.62 1.05
N THR A 675 26.32 16.30 1.20
CA THR A 675 27.55 15.53 1.46
C THR A 675 28.17 14.95 0.17
N GLY A 676 27.46 15.01 -0.96
CA GLY A 676 28.02 14.62 -2.25
C GLY A 676 27.21 15.10 -3.45
N LEU A 677 27.85 15.12 -4.61
CA LEU A 677 27.27 15.55 -5.88
C LEU A 677 27.58 14.54 -6.98
N VAL A 678 26.56 14.22 -7.77
CA VAL A 678 26.67 13.45 -9.02
C VAL A 678 25.86 14.17 -10.10
N LEU A 679 26.43 14.27 -11.29
CA LEU A 679 25.77 14.89 -12.44
C LEU A 679 25.53 13.86 -13.54
N GLY A 680 24.53 14.13 -14.38
CA GLY A 680 24.20 13.31 -15.55
C GLY A 680 25.30 13.29 -16.60
N SER A 681 24.98 12.67 -17.75
CA SER A 681 25.93 12.45 -18.85
C SER A 681 25.70 13.36 -20.06
N ASP A 682 25.16 14.57 -19.87
CA ASP A 682 24.86 15.50 -20.98
C ASP A 682 25.87 16.68 -21.01
N PRO A 683 26.87 16.65 -21.91
CA PRO A 683 27.90 17.69 -22.02
C PRO A 683 27.37 19.02 -22.56
N THR A 684 26.08 19.13 -22.87
CA THR A 684 25.45 20.39 -23.32
C THR A 684 24.79 21.17 -22.18
N ARG A 685 24.73 20.59 -20.96
CA ARG A 685 24.01 21.19 -19.82
C ARG A 685 24.96 21.82 -18.83
N SER A 686 24.63 23.03 -18.41
CA SER A 686 25.40 23.77 -17.42
C SER A 686 24.78 23.65 -16.04
N TYR A 687 25.63 23.52 -15.01
CA TYR A 687 25.22 23.41 -13.62
C TYR A 687 25.92 24.49 -12.80
N PHE A 688 25.13 25.37 -12.18
CA PHE A 688 25.60 26.40 -11.26
C PHE A 688 25.03 26.09 -9.88
N ILE A 689 25.88 25.65 -8.97
CA ILE A 689 25.50 25.08 -7.68
C ILE A 689 26.17 25.88 -6.57
N ARG A 690 25.40 26.22 -5.53
CA ARG A 690 25.92 26.74 -4.28
C ARG A 690 25.59 25.79 -3.14
N ASP A 691 26.62 25.22 -2.54
CA ASP A 691 26.52 24.39 -1.34
C ASP A 691 26.67 25.26 -0.08
N ASN A 692 25.56 25.40 0.64
CA ASN A 692 25.45 26.13 1.89
C ASN A 692 25.66 25.23 3.12
N GLY A 693 25.83 23.92 2.92
CA GLY A 693 26.12 22.95 3.97
C GLY A 693 27.46 23.22 4.66
N ASN A 694 27.58 22.79 5.92
CA ASN A 694 28.81 22.94 6.69
C ASN A 694 29.67 21.66 6.73
N GLN A 695 29.11 20.53 6.28
CA GLN A 695 29.78 19.26 6.11
C GLN A 695 30.78 19.26 4.95
N ASP A 696 31.65 18.26 4.90
CA ASP A 696 32.46 17.97 3.72
C ASP A 696 31.58 17.36 2.61
N ALA A 697 31.92 17.64 1.36
CA ALA A 697 31.21 17.13 0.19
C ALA A 697 32.14 16.34 -0.74
N VAL A 698 31.59 15.37 -1.47
CA VAL A 698 32.33 14.51 -2.40
C VAL A 698 31.71 14.53 -3.80
N LEU A 699 32.50 14.78 -4.83
CA LEU A 699 32.11 14.51 -6.21
C LEU A 699 32.22 13.00 -6.44
N LEU A 700 31.11 12.33 -6.75
CA LEU A 700 31.01 10.87 -6.87
C LEU A 700 30.71 10.46 -8.33
N ASN A 701 30.98 9.20 -8.69
CA ASN A 701 30.75 8.70 -10.05
C ASN A 701 29.28 8.40 -10.36
N SER A 702 28.54 7.92 -9.36
CA SER A 702 27.12 7.55 -9.50
C SER A 702 26.41 7.58 -8.15
N VAL A 703 25.09 7.74 -8.19
CA VAL A 703 24.20 7.62 -7.03
C VAL A 703 22.91 6.93 -7.45
N THR A 704 22.37 6.06 -6.59
CA THR A 704 21.15 5.30 -6.85
C THR A 704 20.21 5.38 -5.66
N VAL A 705 18.93 5.65 -5.91
CA VAL A 705 17.84 5.60 -4.93
C VAL A 705 16.70 4.79 -5.54
N GLY A 706 16.30 3.69 -4.88
CA GLY A 706 15.15 2.89 -5.29
C GLY A 706 15.10 2.50 -6.77
N GLY A 707 16.26 2.19 -7.36
CA GLY A 707 16.42 1.82 -8.78
C GLY A 707 16.61 2.99 -9.75
N VAL A 708 16.40 4.24 -9.34
CA VAL A 708 16.75 5.43 -10.15
C VAL A 708 18.22 5.76 -9.95
N THR A 709 18.99 5.90 -11.03
CA THR A 709 20.44 6.13 -10.97
C THR A 709 20.87 7.33 -11.79
N VAL A 710 21.63 8.25 -11.21
CA VAL A 710 22.36 9.31 -11.94
C VAL A 710 23.83 8.93 -12.00
N ALA A 711 24.44 9.08 -13.18
CA ALA A 711 25.86 8.84 -13.41
C ALA A 711 26.35 9.59 -14.67
N GLY A 712 27.65 9.83 -14.74
CA GLY A 712 28.32 10.30 -15.96
C GLY A 712 29.21 11.52 -15.75
N ASN A 713 28.78 12.47 -14.92
CA ASN A 713 29.50 13.71 -14.62
C ASN A 713 29.99 14.48 -15.86
N GLN A 714 29.13 14.56 -16.89
CA GLN A 714 29.40 15.31 -18.12
C GLN A 714 28.52 16.55 -18.16
N THR A 715 29.14 17.70 -18.40
CA THR A 715 28.49 19.01 -18.38
C THR A 715 29.05 19.90 -19.49
N SER A 716 28.36 21.01 -19.80
CA SER A 716 28.96 22.10 -20.57
C SER A 716 29.82 22.96 -19.65
N THR A 717 29.18 23.60 -18.67
CA THR A 717 29.85 24.33 -17.60
C THR A 717 29.46 23.74 -16.25
N LEU A 718 30.44 23.54 -15.36
CA LEU A 718 30.18 23.26 -13.95
C LEU A 718 30.75 24.41 -13.11
N GLN A 719 29.92 25.03 -12.28
CA GLN A 719 30.35 25.95 -11.23
C GLN A 719 29.80 25.47 -9.89
N VAL A 720 30.70 25.14 -8.97
CA VAL A 720 30.37 24.76 -7.59
C VAL A 720 30.96 25.79 -6.64
N GLU A 721 30.09 26.42 -5.85
CA GLU A 721 30.42 27.32 -4.75
C GLU A 721 30.13 26.61 -3.43
N LYS A 722 31.14 26.09 -2.76
CA LYS A 722 31.02 25.47 -1.43
C LYS A 722 31.47 26.46 -0.37
N ASN A 723 30.52 26.96 0.41
CA ASN A 723 30.81 28.04 1.37
C ASN A 723 31.64 27.58 2.58
N GLN A 724 31.46 26.33 3.02
CA GLN A 724 32.14 25.74 4.17
C GLN A 724 32.41 24.26 3.92
N GLY A 725 33.41 23.70 4.63
CA GLY A 725 33.82 22.30 4.47
C GLY A 725 34.71 22.06 3.26
N ASN A 726 35.26 20.85 3.17
CA ASN A 726 36.12 20.41 2.08
C ASN A 726 35.29 19.88 0.90
N LEU A 727 35.86 19.92 -0.31
CA LEU A 727 35.35 19.23 -1.48
C LEU A 727 36.36 18.16 -1.93
N THR A 728 35.97 16.90 -1.87
CA THR A 728 36.79 15.78 -2.38
C THR A 728 36.39 15.43 -3.81
N VAL A 729 37.36 15.34 -4.71
CA VAL A 729 37.18 14.91 -6.11
C VAL A 729 37.47 13.41 -6.20
N ASP A 730 36.46 12.57 -5.99
CA ASP A 730 36.61 11.11 -6.01
C ASP A 730 36.15 10.49 -7.34
N GLY A 731 35.08 11.04 -7.91
CA GLY A 731 34.63 10.78 -9.27
C GLY A 731 35.18 11.81 -10.26
N SER A 732 35.46 11.36 -11.47
CA SER A 732 35.92 12.25 -12.54
C SER A 732 34.78 13.12 -13.03
N VAL A 733 35.09 14.37 -13.39
CA VAL A 733 34.14 15.34 -13.95
C VAL A 733 34.66 15.86 -15.27
N SER A 734 33.81 15.85 -16.28
CA SER A 734 34.11 16.42 -17.59
C SER A 734 33.19 17.59 -17.90
N SER A 735 33.77 18.75 -18.21
CA SER A 735 33.05 19.93 -18.68
C SER A 735 33.54 20.32 -20.07
N ALA A 736 32.61 20.50 -21.02
CA ALA A 736 32.95 20.83 -22.41
C ALA A 736 33.46 22.26 -22.61
N ASP A 737 33.21 23.17 -21.66
CA ASP A 737 33.64 24.57 -21.69
C ASP A 737 34.48 24.93 -20.45
N ARG A 738 33.83 25.01 -19.27
CA ARG A 738 34.46 25.51 -18.04
C ARG A 738 34.09 24.67 -16.82
N LEU A 739 35.08 24.39 -15.98
CA LEU A 739 34.90 23.79 -14.66
C LEU A 739 35.45 24.75 -13.59
N SER A 740 34.61 25.14 -12.63
CA SER A 740 34.94 26.14 -11.62
C SER A 740 34.56 25.63 -10.23
N LEU A 741 35.55 25.39 -9.37
CA LEU A 741 35.35 24.98 -7.99
C LEU A 741 35.83 26.09 -7.06
N GLN A 742 34.92 26.66 -6.27
CA GLN A 742 35.22 27.68 -5.27
C GLN A 742 34.81 27.18 -3.89
N VAL A 743 35.77 26.95 -2.99
CA VAL A 743 35.56 26.18 -1.76
C VAL A 743 36.12 26.92 -0.53
N GLY A 744 35.32 27.08 0.52
CA GLY A 744 35.74 27.71 1.79
C GLY A 744 36.64 26.82 2.66
N GLY A 745 36.66 25.50 2.40
CA GLY A 745 37.65 24.56 2.93
C GLY A 745 38.69 24.16 1.89
N ASN A 746 39.18 22.92 1.93
CA ASN A 746 40.16 22.38 0.97
C ASN A 746 39.48 21.78 -0.28
N ILE A 747 40.17 21.79 -1.42
CA ILE A 747 39.85 20.93 -2.58
C ILE A 747 40.80 19.75 -2.53
N VAL A 748 40.29 18.53 -2.34
CA VAL A 748 41.09 17.34 -2.04
C VAL A 748 40.98 16.32 -3.18
N GLN A 749 42.12 15.76 -3.58
CA GLN A 749 42.15 14.62 -4.50
C GLN A 749 41.61 13.36 -3.82
N GLY A 750 40.58 12.74 -4.40
CA GLY A 750 40.06 11.44 -4.00
C GLY A 750 40.90 10.27 -4.55
N ALA A 751 40.36 9.06 -4.51
CA ALA A 751 41.07 7.84 -4.90
C ALA A 751 41.40 7.81 -6.40
N SER A 752 40.52 8.32 -7.24
CA SER A 752 40.65 8.22 -8.71
C SER A 752 40.07 9.40 -9.50
N GLY A 753 39.52 10.43 -8.84
CA GLY A 753 38.85 11.51 -9.54
C GLY A 753 39.81 12.39 -10.34
N GLN A 754 39.37 12.85 -11.50
CA GLN A 754 40.09 13.79 -12.36
C GLN A 754 39.14 14.90 -12.81
N LEU A 755 39.63 16.14 -12.83
CA LEU A 755 38.90 17.28 -13.40
C LEU A 755 39.32 17.49 -14.87
N ASN A 756 38.38 17.36 -15.81
CA ASN A 756 38.65 17.50 -17.24
C ASN A 756 37.81 18.63 -17.82
N ALA A 757 38.46 19.72 -18.25
CA ALA A 757 37.78 20.81 -18.95
C ALA A 757 38.79 21.70 -19.69
N PRO A 758 38.43 22.31 -20.83
CA PRO A 758 39.30 23.29 -21.50
C PRO A 758 39.74 24.44 -20.57
N ALA A 759 38.84 24.92 -19.71
CA ALA A 759 39.15 25.92 -18.70
C ALA A 759 38.80 25.43 -17.29
N ILE A 760 39.81 25.30 -16.43
CA ILE A 760 39.64 24.94 -15.02
C ILE A 760 39.95 26.15 -14.12
N VAL A 761 39.06 26.43 -13.18
CA VAL A 761 39.23 27.47 -12.16
C VAL A 761 39.08 26.86 -10.77
N LEU A 762 40.13 26.97 -9.95
CA LEU A 762 40.17 26.39 -8.61
C LEU A 762 40.43 27.48 -7.57
N LYS A 763 39.50 27.67 -6.65
CA LYS A 763 39.67 28.61 -5.54
C LYS A 763 39.37 27.89 -4.24
N SER A 764 40.28 28.04 -3.29
CA SER A 764 40.16 27.46 -1.97
C SER A 764 40.61 28.46 -0.91
N ASP A 765 39.85 28.62 0.17
CA ASP A 765 40.36 29.31 1.37
C ASP A 765 41.34 28.41 2.15
N GLY A 766 41.34 27.11 1.85
CA GLY A 766 42.29 26.09 2.31
C GLY A 766 43.33 25.69 1.25
N SER A 767 43.71 24.42 1.24
CA SER A 767 44.64 23.83 0.27
C SER A 767 43.91 23.23 -0.94
N ILE A 768 44.56 23.26 -2.10
CA ILE A 768 44.17 22.54 -3.32
C ILE A 768 45.16 21.38 -3.47
N GLY A 769 44.69 20.13 -3.43
CA GLY A 769 45.53 18.94 -3.43
C GLY A 769 46.34 18.76 -2.14
N ASP A 770 47.18 17.73 -2.10
CA ASP A 770 48.13 17.41 -1.03
C ASP A 770 49.55 17.23 -1.61
N ILE A 771 50.59 17.55 -0.86
CA ILE A 771 51.99 17.37 -1.28
C ILE A 771 52.35 15.93 -1.65
N ASN A 772 51.61 14.94 -1.12
CA ASN A 772 51.78 13.52 -1.44
C ASN A 772 50.76 13.03 -2.48
N ASN A 773 49.76 13.84 -2.82
CA ASN A 773 48.69 13.49 -3.75
C ASN A 773 48.16 14.75 -4.45
N ASP A 774 48.81 15.11 -5.57
CA ASP A 774 48.40 16.24 -6.40
C ASP A 774 46.95 16.07 -6.88
N LEU A 775 46.21 17.17 -6.95
CA LEU A 775 44.90 17.18 -7.63
C LEU A 775 45.11 16.97 -9.13
N GLN A 776 44.47 15.95 -9.69
CA GLN A 776 44.62 15.58 -11.09
C GLN A 776 43.68 16.38 -11.98
N LEU A 777 44.25 16.93 -13.06
CA LEU A 777 43.55 17.74 -14.05
C LEU A 777 43.89 17.29 -15.48
N ASP A 778 43.01 17.62 -16.42
CA ASP A 778 43.28 17.71 -17.85
C ASP A 778 42.64 19.01 -18.35
N ALA A 779 43.47 20.03 -18.53
CA ALA A 779 43.03 21.37 -18.91
C ALA A 779 43.95 22.04 -19.93
N GLN A 780 43.37 22.96 -20.71
CA GLN A 780 44.16 23.85 -21.57
C GLN A 780 44.53 25.13 -20.81
N THR A 781 43.63 25.61 -19.95
CA THR A 781 43.85 26.79 -19.12
C THR A 781 43.51 26.51 -17.68
N LEU A 782 44.34 27.04 -16.77
CA LEU A 782 44.15 26.92 -15.32
C LEU A 782 44.32 28.26 -14.63
N ALA A 783 43.32 28.61 -13.83
CA ALA A 783 43.41 29.71 -12.87
C ALA A 783 43.22 29.14 -11.47
N LEU A 784 44.16 29.39 -10.55
CA LEU A 784 44.07 28.85 -9.19
C LEU A 784 44.41 29.87 -8.10
N ALA A 785 43.79 29.71 -6.92
CA ALA A 785 44.10 30.46 -5.71
C ALA A 785 43.85 29.58 -4.46
N GLY A 786 44.86 29.42 -3.60
CA GLY A 786 44.77 28.64 -2.36
C GLY A 786 45.76 29.06 -1.27
N GLN A 787 45.67 28.47 -0.07
CA GLN A 787 46.76 28.53 0.93
C GLN A 787 47.96 27.72 0.45
N ASN A 788 47.73 26.46 0.08
CA ASN A 788 48.67 25.63 -0.67
C ASN A 788 47.98 25.15 -1.95
N ALA A 789 48.72 24.89 -3.02
CA ALA A 789 48.18 24.31 -4.24
C ALA A 789 49.17 23.30 -4.83
N TYR A 790 48.72 22.06 -4.98
CA TYR A 790 49.46 20.94 -5.54
C TYR A 790 48.59 20.33 -6.65
N VAL A 791 48.94 20.64 -7.89
CA VAL A 791 48.16 20.23 -9.07
C VAL A 791 49.05 19.52 -10.07
N ARG A 792 48.48 18.50 -10.71
CA ARG A 792 49.13 17.70 -11.73
C ARG A 792 48.20 17.59 -12.93
N ASP A 793 48.55 18.29 -13.98
CA ASP A 793 47.92 18.11 -15.27
C ASP A 793 48.50 16.86 -15.96
N VAL A 794 47.60 15.94 -16.30
CA VAL A 794 47.88 14.71 -17.05
C VAL A 794 47.43 14.83 -18.52
N GLY A 795 46.98 16.02 -18.92
CA GLY A 795 46.52 16.38 -20.25
C GLY A 795 47.67 16.83 -21.15
N ASN A 796 47.39 17.76 -22.08
CA ASN A 796 48.40 18.35 -22.98
C ASN A 796 48.90 19.70 -22.41
N ASP A 797 49.36 20.60 -23.29
CA ASP A 797 49.83 21.94 -22.91
C ASP A 797 48.87 22.66 -21.96
N LEU A 798 49.41 23.17 -20.86
CA LEU A 798 48.68 23.89 -19.82
C LEU A 798 49.11 25.36 -19.78
N GLU A 799 48.14 26.27 -19.83
CA GLU A 799 48.36 27.70 -19.66
C GLU A 799 47.80 28.22 -18.32
N LEU A 800 48.67 28.77 -17.46
CA LEU A 800 48.25 29.49 -16.26
C LEU A 800 47.79 30.90 -16.61
N VAL A 801 46.52 31.20 -16.30
CA VAL A 801 45.84 32.45 -16.69
C VAL A 801 45.21 33.16 -15.48
N SER A 802 44.85 34.43 -15.65
CA SER A 802 44.02 35.15 -14.67
C SER A 802 42.53 34.88 -14.91
N ASP A 803 41.77 34.66 -13.84
CA ASP A 803 40.30 34.64 -13.86
C ASP A 803 39.74 35.59 -12.78
N ALA A 804 38.55 36.14 -13.02
CA ALA A 804 37.89 37.05 -12.08
C ALA A 804 37.59 36.39 -10.72
N ALA A 805 37.36 35.07 -10.69
CA ALA A 805 37.05 34.35 -9.45
C ALA A 805 38.26 34.25 -8.50
N VAL A 806 39.48 34.17 -9.03
CA VAL A 806 40.74 34.06 -8.27
C VAL A 806 41.46 35.40 -8.08
N ALA A 807 40.90 36.50 -8.60
CA ALA A 807 41.45 37.83 -8.40
C ALA A 807 41.47 38.22 -6.90
N PRO A 808 42.48 38.98 -6.43
CA PRO A 808 43.47 39.72 -7.20
C PRO A 808 44.78 38.98 -7.53
N SER A 809 44.97 37.73 -7.11
CA SER A 809 46.27 37.03 -7.27
C SER A 809 46.10 35.55 -7.60
N VAL A 810 46.74 35.11 -8.68
CA VAL A 810 46.84 33.69 -9.06
C VAL A 810 48.02 33.05 -8.34
N GLY A 811 47.84 31.82 -7.84
CA GLY A 811 48.88 31.02 -7.18
C GLY A 811 48.49 30.54 -5.78
N ALA A 812 49.43 30.50 -4.85
CA ALA A 812 49.18 30.07 -3.48
C ALA A 812 49.77 31.06 -2.45
N GLN A 813 49.30 31.03 -1.21
CA GLN A 813 49.88 31.88 -0.15
C GLN A 813 51.18 31.31 0.41
N ASN A 814 51.27 29.98 0.53
CA ASN A 814 52.37 29.26 1.16
C ASN A 814 53.10 28.42 0.11
N GLU A 815 52.57 27.27 -0.33
CA GLU A 815 53.26 26.41 -1.28
C GLU A 815 52.47 26.26 -2.58
N LEU A 816 53.14 26.43 -3.72
CA LEU A 816 52.58 26.19 -5.04
C LEU A 816 53.41 25.16 -5.79
N ARG A 817 52.79 24.06 -6.21
CA ARG A 817 53.32 23.11 -7.17
C ARG A 817 52.36 22.95 -8.33
N VAL A 818 52.85 23.23 -9.55
CA VAL A 818 52.16 22.90 -10.80
C VAL A 818 53.04 21.94 -11.57
N ARG A 819 52.50 20.77 -11.89
CA ARG A 819 53.15 19.75 -12.70
C ARG A 819 52.33 19.50 -13.96
N VAL A 820 52.98 19.44 -15.11
CA VAL A 820 52.37 19.08 -16.40
C VAL A 820 53.13 17.86 -16.91
N ASP A 821 52.47 16.70 -16.98
CA ASP A 821 53.14 15.46 -17.36
C ASP A 821 53.41 15.37 -18.85
N GLU A 822 52.43 15.75 -19.66
CA GLU A 822 52.51 15.76 -21.12
C GLU A 822 52.23 17.20 -21.62
N GLY A 823 53.06 17.71 -22.53
CA GLY A 823 52.94 19.07 -23.04
C GLY A 823 53.73 20.15 -22.26
N ASP A 824 53.60 21.38 -22.75
CA ASP A 824 54.31 22.56 -22.25
C ASP A 824 53.54 23.25 -21.13
N LEU A 825 54.24 23.92 -20.22
CA LEU A 825 53.65 24.79 -19.20
C LEU A 825 53.87 26.25 -19.57
N THR A 826 52.80 26.98 -19.88
CA THR A 826 52.83 28.42 -20.12
C THR A 826 52.32 29.21 -18.93
N VAL A 827 53.03 30.25 -18.49
CA VAL A 827 52.62 31.15 -17.41
C VAL A 827 52.29 32.52 -17.99
N SER A 828 51.01 32.77 -18.26
CA SER A 828 50.50 33.98 -18.93
C SER A 828 49.98 35.07 -18.00
N THR A 829 50.06 34.86 -16.70
CA THR A 829 49.64 35.81 -15.67
C THR A 829 50.69 35.98 -14.59
N ASP A 830 50.52 36.99 -13.73
CA ASP A 830 51.38 37.15 -12.56
C ASP A 830 51.05 36.06 -11.52
N LEU A 831 52.06 35.29 -11.13
CA LEU A 831 51.96 34.15 -10.23
C LEU A 831 52.64 34.46 -8.90
N ASN A 832 51.94 34.19 -7.79
CA ASN A 832 52.47 34.42 -6.45
C ASN A 832 52.46 33.14 -5.60
N GLY A 833 53.44 33.01 -4.73
CA GLY A 833 53.67 31.84 -3.85
C GLY A 833 54.50 32.22 -2.64
N GLY A 834 54.43 31.45 -1.56
CA GLY A 834 55.52 31.42 -0.58
C GLY A 834 56.70 30.69 -1.20
N ASP A 835 56.60 29.39 -1.38
CA ASP A 835 57.49 28.54 -2.17
C ASP A 835 56.79 28.13 -3.48
N ILE A 836 57.53 28.12 -4.59
CA ILE A 836 56.98 27.77 -5.91
C ILE A 836 57.80 26.64 -6.54
N ALA A 837 57.12 25.64 -7.11
CA ALA A 837 57.66 24.62 -7.99
C ALA A 837 56.82 24.53 -9.27
N LEU A 838 57.43 24.75 -10.43
CA LEU A 838 56.80 24.57 -11.73
C LEU A 838 57.55 23.48 -12.50
N ILE A 839 56.83 22.45 -12.91
CA ILE A 839 57.41 21.28 -13.55
C ILE A 839 56.68 21.02 -14.87
N ALA A 840 57.43 21.01 -15.98
CA ALA A 840 56.99 20.48 -17.26
C ALA A 840 57.75 19.16 -17.53
N GLY A 841 57.05 18.04 -17.39
CA GLY A 841 57.57 16.69 -17.40
C GLY A 841 57.35 15.94 -16.07
N THR A 842 57.75 14.68 -16.03
CA THR A 842 57.41 13.76 -14.93
C THR A 842 58.36 13.76 -13.74
N THR A 843 59.40 14.60 -13.77
CA THR A 843 60.58 14.42 -12.90
C THR A 843 60.72 15.57 -11.92
N LEU A 844 60.81 15.23 -10.62
CA LEU A 844 60.91 16.21 -9.53
C LEU A 844 62.36 16.54 -9.14
N ASP A 845 63.33 15.71 -9.57
CA ASP A 845 64.76 15.97 -9.40
C ASP A 845 65.45 15.95 -10.77
N ILE A 846 66.19 16.99 -11.12
CA ILE A 846 66.86 17.08 -12.43
C ILE A 846 68.38 17.24 -12.33
N SER A 847 69.10 16.34 -13.01
CA SER A 847 70.55 16.44 -13.27
C SER A 847 70.89 16.41 -14.78
N ALA A 848 70.12 15.70 -15.61
CA ALA A 848 70.13 15.77 -17.08
C ALA A 848 68.92 15.03 -17.67
N GLN A 849 68.21 15.61 -18.65
CA GLN A 849 67.12 14.97 -19.39
C GLN A 849 67.15 15.29 -20.88
N THR A 850 66.54 14.40 -21.68
CA THR A 850 66.28 14.55 -23.11
C THR A 850 64.79 14.31 -23.34
N ALA A 851 63.97 15.33 -23.14
CA ALA A 851 62.57 15.35 -23.61
C ALA A 851 62.23 16.76 -24.12
N ALA A 852 60.97 17.00 -24.50
CA ALA A 852 60.56 18.14 -25.32
C ALA A 852 59.58 19.11 -24.63
N GLN A 853 59.24 18.90 -23.36
CA GLN A 853 58.26 19.72 -22.63
C GLN A 853 58.90 20.99 -22.08
N ASP A 854 58.44 22.15 -22.55
CA ASP A 854 59.00 23.47 -22.23
C ASP A 854 58.23 24.16 -21.09
N ILE A 855 58.90 25.11 -20.42
CA ILE A 855 58.23 26.11 -19.57
C ILE A 855 58.36 27.48 -20.24
N ILE A 856 57.23 28.14 -20.51
CA ILE A 856 57.16 29.46 -21.17
C ILE A 856 56.66 30.51 -20.18
N ILE A 857 57.40 31.61 -20.03
CA ILE A 857 57.12 32.64 -19.01
C ILE A 857 56.78 33.97 -19.66
N ASN A 858 55.54 34.42 -19.45
CA ASN A 858 55.03 35.71 -19.93
C ASN A 858 54.67 36.68 -18.77
N GLY A 859 54.37 36.17 -17.57
CA GLY A 859 54.05 36.96 -16.37
C GLY A 859 55.19 37.04 -15.35
N ASN A 860 55.04 37.88 -14.32
CA ASN A 860 55.97 37.87 -13.19
C ASN A 860 55.68 36.68 -12.27
N ILE A 861 56.73 36.01 -11.79
CA ILE A 861 56.59 34.92 -10.83
C ILE A 861 57.30 35.35 -9.55
N THR A 862 56.57 35.41 -8.44
CA THR A 862 57.08 35.89 -7.15
C THR A 862 56.88 34.82 -6.07
N ALA A 863 57.99 34.27 -5.57
CA ALA A 863 58.03 33.41 -4.40
C ALA A 863 58.57 34.20 -3.18
N GLY A 864 57.90 34.12 -2.04
CA GLY A 864 58.41 34.66 -0.77
C GLY A 864 59.63 33.93 -0.22
N GLY A 865 59.78 32.64 -0.56
CA GLY A 865 60.84 31.72 -0.19
C GLY A 865 61.61 31.23 -1.43
N ASN A 866 61.59 29.93 -1.69
CA ASN A 866 62.34 29.30 -2.77
C ASN A 866 61.48 29.14 -4.04
N MET A 867 62.13 29.14 -5.20
CA MET A 867 61.50 28.87 -6.48
C MET A 867 62.31 27.82 -7.23
N VAL A 868 61.63 26.79 -7.74
CA VAL A 868 62.21 25.76 -8.60
C VAL A 868 61.40 25.65 -9.90
N LEU A 869 62.08 25.77 -11.04
CA LEU A 869 61.52 25.47 -12.35
C LEU A 869 62.27 24.28 -12.95
N ILE A 870 61.54 23.23 -13.35
CA ILE A 870 62.09 22.04 -14.00
C ILE A 870 61.35 21.82 -15.32
N ALA A 871 62.05 22.02 -16.44
CA ALA A 871 61.54 21.67 -17.77
C ALA A 871 62.31 20.48 -18.32
N ALA A 872 61.60 19.51 -18.90
CA ALA A 872 62.25 18.41 -19.60
C ALA A 872 62.85 18.86 -20.95
N GLY A 873 62.32 19.94 -21.53
CA GLY A 873 62.83 20.73 -22.66
C GLY A 873 63.46 22.06 -22.20
N ASP A 874 63.09 23.17 -22.81
CA ASP A 874 63.59 24.52 -22.58
C ASP A 874 62.83 25.27 -21.47
N ILE A 875 63.50 26.20 -20.77
CA ILE A 875 62.84 27.25 -19.97
C ILE A 875 62.99 28.57 -20.73
N VAL A 876 61.89 29.12 -21.24
CA VAL A 876 61.86 30.28 -22.14
C VAL A 876 61.24 31.49 -21.44
N GLY A 877 61.99 32.59 -21.39
CA GLY A 877 61.46 33.89 -20.99
C GLY A 877 60.98 34.69 -22.20
N VAL A 878 59.73 35.15 -22.17
CA VAL A 878 59.19 36.12 -23.14
C VAL A 878 59.03 37.49 -22.47
N SER A 879 58.49 37.52 -21.25
CA SER A 879 58.36 38.69 -20.39
C SER A 879 58.25 38.30 -18.92
N GLY A 880 58.33 39.30 -18.02
CA GLY A 880 58.24 39.09 -16.57
C GLY A 880 59.60 38.90 -15.88
N THR A 881 59.59 38.96 -14.55
CA THR A 881 60.75 38.69 -13.68
C THR A 881 60.45 37.54 -12.74
N LEU A 882 61.42 36.66 -12.54
CA LEU A 882 61.39 35.63 -11.50
C LEU A 882 62.02 36.20 -10.23
N SER A 883 61.25 36.29 -9.15
CA SER A 883 61.68 36.85 -7.87
C SER A 883 61.51 35.83 -6.76
N ALA A 884 62.59 35.48 -6.06
CA ALA A 884 62.56 34.56 -4.90
C ALA A 884 63.75 34.83 -3.97
N ASN A 885 63.78 34.20 -2.79
CA ASN A 885 64.99 34.15 -1.97
C ASN A 885 66.08 33.29 -2.65
N ALA A 886 65.71 32.07 -3.08
CA ALA A 886 66.57 31.18 -3.85
C ALA A 886 65.86 30.71 -5.13
N ILE A 887 66.56 30.72 -6.27
CA ILE A 887 66.04 30.25 -7.56
C ILE A 887 66.86 29.07 -8.05
N GLY A 888 66.20 27.94 -8.31
CA GLY A 888 66.75 26.78 -9.02
C GLY A 888 66.13 26.61 -10.40
N LEU A 889 66.97 26.60 -11.44
CA LEU A 889 66.53 26.40 -12.83
C LEU A 889 67.14 25.12 -13.42
N GLY A 890 66.29 24.15 -13.72
CA GLY A 890 66.66 22.89 -14.34
C GLY A 890 65.99 22.71 -15.69
N ALA A 891 66.77 22.55 -16.77
CA ALA A 891 66.23 22.28 -18.11
C ALA A 891 66.93 21.08 -18.76
N GLY A 892 66.20 20.27 -19.53
CA GLY A 892 66.81 19.31 -20.45
C GLY A 892 67.46 20.00 -21.64
N GLY A 893 66.81 21.05 -22.16
CA GLY A 893 67.26 21.92 -23.24
C GLY A 893 68.00 23.18 -22.75
N ASN A 894 67.58 24.36 -23.21
CA ASN A 894 68.15 25.66 -22.89
C ASN A 894 67.46 26.33 -21.69
N ILE A 895 68.19 27.16 -20.96
CA ILE A 895 67.64 28.07 -19.95
C ILE A 895 67.82 29.49 -20.48
N GLY A 896 66.72 30.12 -20.88
CA GLY A 896 66.70 31.40 -21.58
C GLY A 896 67.36 31.35 -22.96
N SER A 897 67.22 32.44 -23.72
CA SER A 897 67.89 32.60 -25.02
C SER A 897 68.75 33.85 -25.06
N ALA A 898 69.68 33.92 -26.02
CA ALA A 898 70.49 35.13 -26.23
C ALA A 898 69.65 36.36 -26.63
N VAL A 899 68.45 36.15 -27.20
CA VAL A 899 67.54 37.22 -27.62
C VAL A 899 66.64 37.64 -26.46
N ASN A 900 66.15 36.67 -25.69
CA ASN A 900 65.32 36.87 -24.50
C ASN A 900 65.93 36.10 -23.32
N PRO A 901 66.88 36.70 -22.57
CA PRO A 901 67.39 36.10 -21.35
C PRO A 901 66.33 36.16 -20.24
N LEU A 902 66.31 35.17 -19.35
CA LEU A 902 65.41 35.17 -18.19
C LEU A 902 65.83 36.26 -17.19
N SER A 903 64.90 37.10 -16.75
CA SER A 903 65.14 38.15 -15.75
C SER A 903 64.94 37.59 -14.34
N LEU A 904 65.97 37.62 -13.50
CA LEU A 904 66.01 36.99 -12.18
C LEU A 904 66.33 37.99 -11.07
N SER A 905 65.65 37.85 -9.93
CA SER A 905 65.92 38.57 -8.68
C SER A 905 65.97 37.56 -7.54
N ALA A 906 67.18 37.20 -7.09
CA ALA A 906 67.38 36.24 -6.01
C ALA A 906 68.64 36.48 -5.19
N ASN A 907 68.66 35.99 -3.94
CA ASN A 907 69.85 35.98 -3.10
C ASN A 907 70.74 34.78 -3.40
N GLU A 908 70.12 33.63 -3.70
CA GLU A 908 70.78 32.37 -4.02
C GLU A 908 70.32 31.84 -5.38
N PHE A 909 71.23 31.21 -6.12
CA PHE A 909 70.94 30.69 -7.45
C PHE A 909 71.65 29.37 -7.73
N VAL A 910 70.94 28.45 -8.39
CA VAL A 910 71.50 27.22 -8.93
C VAL A 910 70.94 26.94 -10.32
N SER A 911 71.76 26.34 -11.18
CA SER A 911 71.32 25.82 -12.47
C SER A 911 72.00 24.50 -12.81
N ASN A 912 71.28 23.60 -13.47
CA ASN A 912 71.85 22.37 -14.01
C ASN A 912 72.66 22.60 -15.31
N LYS A 913 72.72 23.83 -15.84
CA LYS A 913 73.50 24.21 -17.02
C LYS A 913 74.69 25.07 -16.61
N THR A 914 75.83 24.88 -17.26
CA THR A 914 77.04 25.68 -16.99
C THR A 914 76.93 27.15 -17.41
N ASN A 915 76.10 27.49 -18.41
CA ASN A 915 75.94 28.85 -18.92
C ASN A 915 74.47 29.16 -19.28
N PRO A 916 73.56 29.30 -18.31
CA PRO A 916 72.19 29.71 -18.58
C PRO A 916 72.14 31.16 -19.09
N ASN A 917 71.28 31.46 -20.06
CA ASN A 917 71.06 32.83 -20.56
C ASN A 917 70.11 33.58 -19.61
N VAL A 918 70.65 34.08 -18.51
CA VAL A 918 69.92 34.79 -17.46
C VAL A 918 70.49 36.19 -17.24
N THR A 919 69.65 37.12 -16.81
CA THR A 919 70.03 38.47 -16.39
C THR A 919 69.58 38.68 -14.95
N PHE A 920 70.50 39.10 -14.09
CA PHE A 920 70.19 39.32 -12.68
C PHE A 920 69.96 40.80 -12.38
N VAL A 921 68.95 41.10 -11.55
CA VAL A 921 68.76 42.44 -10.97
C VAL A 921 69.96 42.78 -10.06
N GLU A 922 70.37 41.82 -9.23
CA GLU A 922 71.62 41.84 -8.45
C GLU A 922 72.29 40.44 -8.49
N PRO A 923 73.63 40.33 -8.54
CA PRO A 923 74.29 39.02 -8.63
C PRO A 923 74.02 38.14 -7.39
N PRO A 924 73.45 36.93 -7.55
CA PRO A 924 73.17 36.02 -6.44
C PRO A 924 74.42 35.24 -5.99
N THR A 925 74.33 34.61 -4.82
CA THR A 925 75.31 33.62 -4.34
C THR A 925 75.02 32.27 -5.01
N PRO A 926 75.99 31.67 -5.73
CA PRO A 926 75.82 30.32 -6.27
C PRO A 926 75.73 29.28 -5.13
N VAL A 927 74.78 28.35 -5.23
CA VAL A 927 74.60 27.24 -4.27
C VAL A 927 74.59 25.89 -4.98
N ASP A 928 74.88 24.81 -4.26
CA ASP A 928 74.96 23.45 -4.83
C ASP A 928 73.59 22.89 -5.23
N SER A 929 72.54 23.29 -4.52
CA SER A 929 71.17 22.86 -4.81
C SER A 929 70.15 23.85 -4.25
N VAL A 930 68.97 23.88 -4.87
CA VAL A 930 67.78 24.59 -4.38
C VAL A 930 66.61 23.62 -4.47
N SER A 931 65.86 23.50 -3.38
CA SER A 931 64.64 22.69 -3.30
C SER A 931 63.44 23.58 -2.97
N SER A 932 62.30 23.29 -3.59
CA SER A 932 61.03 23.98 -3.37
C SER A 932 59.88 23.02 -3.63
N VAL A 933 58.91 22.94 -2.71
CA VAL A 933 57.65 22.16 -2.83
C VAL A 933 57.85 20.71 -3.37
N GLY A 934 58.89 20.03 -2.89
CA GLY A 934 59.24 18.66 -3.27
C GLY A 934 59.99 18.49 -4.59
N ALA A 935 60.36 19.58 -5.28
CA ALA A 935 61.22 19.58 -6.45
C ALA A 935 62.63 20.10 -6.13
N THR A 936 63.67 19.52 -6.73
CA THR A 936 65.08 19.91 -6.50
C THR A 936 65.84 20.11 -7.80
N VAL A 937 66.60 21.21 -7.87
CA VAL A 937 67.61 21.43 -8.90
C VAL A 937 68.99 21.31 -8.27
N ASN A 938 69.81 20.41 -8.82
CA ASN A 938 71.21 20.24 -8.43
C ASN A 938 72.11 20.95 -9.45
N GLY A 939 73.05 21.74 -8.94
CA GLY A 939 74.02 22.46 -9.76
C GLY A 939 74.98 21.51 -10.47
N GLN A 940 75.38 21.85 -11.70
CA GLN A 940 76.55 21.22 -12.30
C GLN A 940 77.82 21.70 -11.59
N ILE A 941 78.52 20.79 -10.92
CA ILE A 941 79.82 21.07 -10.32
C ILE A 941 80.80 21.38 -11.46
N LEU A 942 81.33 22.60 -11.51
CA LEU A 942 82.46 22.94 -12.37
C LEU A 942 83.67 22.14 -11.89
N GLU A 943 84.09 21.10 -12.63
CA GLU A 943 85.44 20.57 -12.46
C GLU A 943 86.43 21.71 -12.77
N GLU A 944 87.27 22.01 -11.78
CA GLU A 944 88.32 23.02 -11.83
C GLU A 944 89.18 22.85 -13.10
N ILE A 945 89.23 23.88 -13.95
CA ILE A 945 90.10 23.90 -15.13
C ILE A 945 91.56 23.92 -14.66
N VAL A 946 92.22 22.77 -14.70
CA VAL A 946 93.68 22.70 -14.59
C VAL A 946 94.31 23.20 -15.90
N THR A 947 94.99 24.34 -15.85
CA THR A 947 95.80 24.86 -16.96
C THR A 947 97.00 23.93 -17.28
N PRO A 948 97.36 23.70 -18.55
CA PRO A 948 98.40 22.73 -18.90
C PRO A 948 99.81 23.35 -18.86
N GLU A 949 100.75 22.71 -18.16
CA GLU A 949 102.20 22.88 -18.40
C GLU A 949 102.86 21.52 -18.71
N ASN A 950 103.41 21.45 -19.93
CA ASN A 950 104.54 20.64 -20.41
C ASN A 950 104.65 19.14 -20.01
N GLY A 951 104.39 18.26 -20.98
CA GLY A 951 104.52 16.80 -20.83
C GLY A 951 105.95 16.24 -20.86
N VAL A 952 106.08 14.95 -20.55
CA VAL A 952 106.87 13.90 -21.26
C VAL A 952 106.42 12.52 -20.74
N VAL A 953 106.23 11.58 -21.68
CA VAL A 953 106.00 10.13 -21.52
C VAL A 953 107.33 9.38 -21.35
N VAL A 954 107.44 8.40 -20.42
CA VAL A 954 108.22 7.15 -20.61
C VAL A 954 107.62 5.97 -19.81
N GLU A 955 107.02 5.05 -20.57
CA GLU A 955 107.07 3.58 -20.57
C GLU A 955 107.82 2.77 -19.47
N VAL A 956 107.15 1.73 -18.93
CA VAL A 956 107.78 0.44 -18.59
C VAL A 956 106.87 -0.72 -19.06
N VAL A 957 107.47 -1.61 -19.86
CA VAL A 957 106.96 -2.88 -20.40
C VAL A 957 107.41 -4.06 -19.50
N LEU A 958 106.57 -5.09 -19.32
CA LEU A 958 106.86 -6.53 -19.60
C LEU A 958 105.71 -7.49 -19.17
N TYR A 959 105.27 -8.27 -20.17
CA TYR A 959 104.53 -9.55 -20.28
C TYR A 959 104.86 -10.70 -19.27
N PRO A 960 104.25 -11.93 -19.35
CA PRO A 960 102.89 -12.40 -19.76
C PRO A 960 102.28 -13.55 -18.87
N GLU A 961 101.11 -14.07 -19.30
CA GLU A 961 100.53 -15.45 -19.13
C GLU A 961 99.91 -15.82 -17.76
N GLU A 962 98.72 -16.43 -17.63
CA GLU A 962 97.89 -17.35 -18.43
C GLU A 962 96.39 -17.13 -18.08
N GLU A 963 95.46 -16.97 -19.05
CA GLU A 963 94.53 -18.00 -19.60
C GLU A 963 93.34 -18.36 -18.67
N GLU A 964 92.08 -18.54 -19.08
CA GLU A 964 91.41 -18.73 -20.38
C GLU A 964 89.90 -18.42 -20.11
N ILE A 965 89.22 -17.60 -20.93
CA ILE A 965 88.16 -17.99 -21.91
C ILE A 965 86.72 -17.95 -21.36
N THR A 966 85.70 -17.37 -22.00
CA THR A 966 85.51 -16.65 -23.28
C THR A 966 84.14 -15.97 -23.25
N GLY A 967 84.04 -14.76 -23.82
CA GLY A 967 82.80 -14.18 -24.37
C GLY A 967 82.40 -14.83 -25.71
N PRO A 968 81.68 -14.17 -26.65
CA PRO A 968 81.60 -12.71 -26.89
C PRO A 968 80.13 -12.17 -26.83
N GLU A 969 79.83 -10.90 -26.50
CA GLU A 969 80.04 -9.63 -27.26
C GLU A 969 79.50 -9.66 -28.70
N PHE A 970 78.89 -8.64 -29.33
CA PHE A 970 78.31 -7.32 -29.04
C PHE A 970 77.59 -6.91 -30.36
N ALA A 971 76.57 -6.05 -30.30
CA ALA A 971 76.16 -5.03 -31.31
C ALA A 971 74.63 -4.79 -31.23
N GLN A 972 74.16 -3.64 -30.77
CA GLN A 972 73.83 -2.43 -31.56
C GLN A 972 72.68 -2.60 -32.58
N ASP A 973 71.59 -1.88 -32.28
CA ASP A 973 70.54 -1.29 -33.12
C ASP A 973 69.89 -2.12 -34.25
N ASN A 974 68.58 -2.37 -34.11
CA ASN A 974 67.58 -1.84 -35.04
C ASN A 974 66.15 -2.01 -34.52
N VAL A 975 65.36 -0.97 -34.78
CA VAL A 975 63.91 -0.84 -34.66
C VAL A 975 63.20 -1.88 -35.55
N ASP A 976 61.95 -2.20 -35.22
CA ASP A 976 60.99 -3.11 -35.90
C ASP A 976 61.02 -4.59 -35.43
N LEU A 977 60.16 -4.93 -34.46
CA LEU A 977 59.43 -6.23 -34.28
C LEU A 977 58.90 -6.45 -32.85
N VAL A 978 58.15 -5.50 -32.28
CA VAL A 978 57.26 -5.76 -31.12
C VAL A 978 55.80 -5.39 -31.41
N GLU A 979 55.54 -4.64 -32.49
CA GLU A 979 54.18 -4.39 -33.01
C GLU A 979 53.53 -5.61 -33.71
N ASP A 980 54.27 -6.70 -33.96
CA ASP A 980 53.74 -7.88 -34.66
C ASP A 980 53.49 -9.10 -33.75
N PHE A 981 53.64 -8.96 -32.42
CA PHE A 981 53.31 -10.02 -31.45
C PHE A 981 52.21 -9.65 -30.45
N LEU A 982 51.87 -8.36 -30.32
CA LEU A 982 50.71 -7.91 -29.53
C LEU A 982 49.43 -7.77 -30.36
N ARG A 983 49.52 -7.98 -31.69
CA ARG A 983 48.39 -7.97 -32.63
C ARG A 983 47.70 -9.34 -32.78
N THR A 984 47.88 -10.26 -31.82
CA THR A 984 47.32 -11.63 -31.92
C THR A 984 46.59 -12.11 -30.67
N LEU A 985 46.24 -11.21 -29.75
CA LEU A 985 45.49 -11.56 -28.54
C LEU A 985 44.31 -10.62 -28.25
N ASP A 986 43.77 -10.01 -29.29
CA ASP A 986 42.41 -9.50 -29.26
C ASP A 986 41.69 -9.88 -30.58
N GLU A 987 40.40 -10.18 -30.45
CA GLU A 987 39.43 -10.54 -31.51
C GLU A 987 39.40 -12.01 -31.99
N ASP A 988 38.57 -12.84 -31.32
CA ASP A 988 37.33 -13.30 -31.94
C ASP A 988 36.40 -14.01 -30.92
N SER A 989 35.22 -13.41 -30.75
CA SER A 989 34.07 -13.98 -30.03
C SER A 989 33.31 -14.99 -30.90
N ILE A 990 32.27 -15.63 -30.30
CA ILE A 990 31.14 -16.41 -30.85
C ILE A 990 31.20 -17.88 -30.43
N LEU A 991 30.19 -18.52 -29.82
CA LEU A 991 28.94 -18.18 -29.14
C LEU A 991 28.35 -19.54 -28.69
N ASP A 992 27.49 -19.51 -27.68
CA ASP A 992 26.43 -20.49 -27.36
C ASP A 992 26.76 -21.94 -26.96
N GLU A 993 26.28 -22.29 -25.75
CA GLU A 993 25.21 -23.28 -25.50
C GLU A 993 25.52 -24.14 -24.26
N LEU A 994 24.98 -23.76 -23.10
CA LEU A 994 24.29 -24.64 -22.13
C LEU A 994 24.09 -23.95 -20.77
N THR A 995 22.87 -23.45 -20.61
CA THR A 995 22.19 -23.20 -19.35
C THR A 995 21.89 -24.51 -18.60
N ASP A 996 22.23 -24.57 -17.30
CA ASP A 996 21.32 -25.07 -16.24
C ASP A 996 21.79 -24.53 -14.87
N PRO A 997 20.99 -23.69 -14.18
CA PRO A 997 21.25 -23.14 -12.87
C PRO A 997 20.52 -23.95 -11.78
N THR A 998 21.12 -25.04 -11.29
CA THR A 998 20.67 -25.69 -10.05
C THR A 998 21.84 -26.27 -9.26
N GLY A 999 22.32 -25.54 -8.25
CA GLY A 999 23.36 -26.01 -7.36
C GLY A 999 23.78 -24.98 -6.30
N THR A 1000 23.02 -24.92 -5.21
CA THR A 1000 23.39 -24.25 -3.96
C THR A 1000 24.65 -24.87 -3.34
N LEU A 1001 25.65 -24.04 -3.00
CA LEU A 1001 26.74 -24.30 -2.04
C LEU A 1001 27.26 -22.93 -1.57
N LEU A 1002 26.73 -22.39 -0.46
CA LEU A 1002 27.24 -22.52 0.91
C LEU A 1002 28.74 -22.20 1.09
N GLU A 1003 28.95 -21.21 1.96
CA GLU A 1003 30.14 -20.86 2.74
C GLU A 1003 31.11 -19.81 2.16
N TRP A 1004 31.21 -18.74 2.95
CA TRP A 1004 32.07 -17.58 2.78
C TRP A 1004 33.54 -17.97 2.90
N TYR A 1005 34.40 -17.34 2.10
CA TYR A 1005 35.85 -17.45 2.27
C TYR A 1005 36.28 -16.73 3.56
N ASP A 1006 36.95 -17.46 4.44
CA ASP A 1006 37.63 -16.98 5.65
C ASP A 1006 38.92 -16.26 5.24
N ASP A 1007 39.08 -15.00 5.69
CA ASP A 1007 40.18 -14.08 5.39
C ASP A 1007 41.59 -14.65 5.69
N GLY A 1008 41.67 -15.76 6.42
CA GLY A 1008 42.91 -16.45 6.75
C GLY A 1008 43.61 -17.17 5.57
N GLU A 1009 42.92 -17.51 4.48
CA GLU A 1009 43.52 -18.30 3.39
C GLU A 1009 44.18 -17.44 2.30
N PHE A 1010 43.69 -16.20 2.10
CA PHE A 1010 44.27 -15.22 1.18
C PHE A 1010 45.68 -14.78 1.61
N LEU A 1011 45.93 -14.70 2.92
CA LEU A 1011 47.23 -14.30 3.48
C LEU A 1011 48.30 -15.42 3.40
N ARG A 1012 47.94 -16.68 3.12
CA ARG A 1012 48.91 -17.78 2.94
C ARG A 1012 49.47 -17.88 1.52
N HIS A 1013 48.78 -17.36 0.51
CA HIS A 1013 49.27 -17.37 -0.87
C HIS A 1013 50.24 -16.23 -1.20
N LYS A 1014 50.40 -15.23 -0.33
CA LYS A 1014 51.30 -14.08 -0.55
C LYS A 1014 52.73 -14.27 -0.02
N ASN A 1015 53.03 -15.37 0.68
CA ASN A 1015 54.36 -15.69 1.19
C ASN A 1015 54.88 -17.06 0.70
N ARG A 1016 54.70 -17.35 -0.59
CA ARG A 1016 55.46 -18.39 -1.30
C ARG A 1016 55.90 -17.91 -2.67
#